data_AF-A0A820VLN5-F1
#
_entry.id   AF-A0A820VLN5-F1
#
_cell.length_a   1.000
_cell.length_b   1.000
_cell.length_c   1.000
_cell.angle_alpha   90.00
_cell.angle_beta   90.00
_cell.angle_gamma   90.00
#
_symmetry.space_group_name_H-M   'P 1'
#
loop_
_entity.id
_entity.type
_entity.pdbx_description
1 polymer ?
#
loop_
_entity_poly.entity_id
_entity_poly.type
_entity_poly.pdbx_seq_one_letter_code
_entity_poly.pdbx_strand_id
1 'polypeptide(L)'
;MMAELKGSDKDHNQNIDINALLSNGLEKLKQNISEDLSRIIYALKAVDENKDGQLKTAVKEASEITNDPHIALIPYKNGSVYWAGIFIKFKSQKQIETIELIDSVENSNIDINNLQSEIDEIYKNAFVRWRILGKHSNPVKCAEVTVENLLRATLEALGISEQYNICLMGSHEQSFKSDESTSVLPKNDHQSSTSSSSGNHSPKQQLLKQITESEIELKMFQEESNPSPVTYEKNQPTSKSRQSGANINLEEREALHGSRASTRLSEVAEYECRTNNEEKRHDITEESVMNLYHDFTSMPPCAERFTINLLYLVSLKFIDVEKLSDVNIVIPDDIETAMSEQLNYLKERLIVEDLRSKAIQNLIETCYINIKDKNWQATLTKLKQLFQKLSPLNMHELFRLVQKVDEAAHLIQDKDIILFLGETGSGKSTAIHFFAGSTMKRVTVNGLNHITPINIKNPELQKVTTSPFARSETRYITSVEVNYKSVEASTNGSIILCDTPGFEDTNGPEVDIANGIGVVKAVKGCKTVKPLVLFSYKSMDDRCSGIKQLAHAIVGLIPSIKDHIQAFSYIFTKFPEEEKKTIQATLQDINDKLNEEEKSNVSFTSFLKDMLRKTKRSSVVLDPISDKPGEILDDLSDTASIDRPDEAFQYFTAEKSKATVQEQVRKHQISIMSATKRYEYVLIEYKLDQLNRLYKLLEQDDIKQVYDDCIRYIRKLLNEEYQSSISTFNRCLTNQTVLNIEDIERYQTFINHAKLADKLKEKYLVGQEVFHSKAFIDNLIEQVDIFMKDLKAEDLDKSPTKINLNKIKILAKYFQEIKNKYKDICKIFADEFDRIVQSFKSILEEKNMITIANSLKTLSDACTILEDHLDKELLKKKYNESKLAFLQDFRNSVRQFNVVDNTKQQIIQHVKNLQKSIVQKDIDLDNPSNIAFVCSKALEINEMKAVEEIVPDIVQIIGTVNEYFKNKIGYVLNSIKTTFNIDSWKQKTSQLIDFNAAEKGFKFLNECKSIDISFGIDSTSVLATLKNFIREYSIIIQKEIKDSFHFIKAFQNGDKQEIFHKATLLFERLEEISDITDKYPIVLEQLHSKRIKEECKRDLEKYLEDLSGELTFLNSEENTEAFHNKLLIAKALSTVDPFVR
;
A
#
# COMPACT_ATOMS: atom_id res chain seq x y z
N MET A 1 19.59 -22.88 -21.69
CA MET A 1 19.06 -21.69 -22.42
C MET A 1 19.81 -20.38 -22.10
N MET A 2 20.54 -20.25 -20.99
CA MET A 2 21.39 -19.07 -20.67
C MET A 2 22.84 -19.13 -21.24
N ALA A 3 23.11 -19.98 -22.24
CA ALA A 3 24.44 -20.12 -22.83
C ALA A 3 24.59 -19.45 -24.21
N GLU A 4 23.52 -18.94 -24.81
CA GLU A 4 23.55 -18.38 -26.19
C GLU A 4 23.35 -16.85 -26.28
N LEU A 5 23.40 -16.11 -25.17
CA LEU A 5 23.31 -14.64 -25.17
C LEU A 5 24.53 -13.95 -24.54
N LYS A 6 25.70 -14.59 -24.55
CA LYS A 6 26.98 -13.94 -24.18
C LYS A 6 27.79 -13.66 -25.45
N GLY A 7 27.46 -12.55 -26.11
CA GLY A 7 28.22 -12.11 -27.27
C GLY A 7 27.76 -10.77 -27.82
N SER A 8 28.02 -9.67 -27.10
CA SER A 8 28.43 -8.38 -27.68
C SER A 8 28.57 -7.33 -26.56
N ASP A 9 29.80 -6.94 -26.23
CA ASP A 9 30.08 -5.62 -25.69
C ASP A 9 29.89 -4.58 -26.80
N LYS A 10 28.98 -3.62 -26.58
CA LYS A 10 28.94 -2.22 -27.07
C LYS A 10 27.53 -1.65 -26.89
N ASP A 11 27.43 -0.45 -26.31
CA ASP A 11 26.30 0.50 -26.27
C ASP A 11 24.86 -0.05 -26.35
N HIS A 12 24.02 0.19 -25.34
CA HIS A 12 22.63 0.69 -25.46
C HIS A 12 21.83 0.59 -24.15
N ASN A 13 20.91 1.55 -23.96
CA ASN A 13 19.64 1.34 -23.27
C ASN A 13 19.02 0.01 -23.75
N GLN A 14 19.26 -1.09 -23.05
CA GLN A 14 18.53 -2.34 -23.32
C GLN A 14 17.11 -2.17 -22.80
N ASN A 15 16.18 -2.00 -23.72
CA ASN A 15 14.76 -1.94 -23.47
C ASN A 15 14.33 -3.31 -22.92
N ILE A 16 14.18 -3.43 -21.59
CA ILE A 16 13.76 -4.68 -20.94
C ILE A 16 12.37 -5.04 -21.47
N ASP A 17 12.25 -6.18 -22.16
CA ASP A 17 10.97 -6.71 -22.62
C ASP A 17 10.21 -7.35 -21.46
N ILE A 18 9.49 -6.53 -20.70
CA ILE A 18 8.72 -6.97 -19.54
C ILE A 18 7.62 -7.98 -19.92
N ASN A 19 7.11 -7.94 -21.16
CA ASN A 19 6.12 -8.91 -21.63
C ASN A 19 6.74 -10.31 -21.75
N ALA A 20 7.99 -10.39 -22.23
CA ALA A 20 8.73 -11.65 -22.29
C ALA A 20 9.02 -12.20 -20.87
N LEU A 21 9.40 -11.33 -19.93
CA LEU A 21 9.61 -11.70 -18.53
C LEU A 21 8.32 -12.22 -17.87
N LEU A 22 7.21 -11.50 -18.04
CA LEU A 22 5.91 -11.90 -17.51
C LEU A 22 5.44 -13.22 -18.12
N SER A 23 5.59 -13.40 -19.43
CA SER A 23 5.20 -14.63 -20.13
C SER A 23 5.98 -15.84 -19.63
N ASN A 24 7.30 -15.71 -19.47
CA ASN A 24 8.15 -16.79 -18.94
C ASN A 24 7.80 -17.12 -17.47
N GLY A 25 7.58 -16.09 -16.64
CA GLY A 25 7.12 -16.28 -15.26
C GLY A 25 5.75 -16.97 -15.19
N LEU A 26 4.84 -16.61 -16.09
CA LEU A 26 3.52 -17.24 -16.20
C LEU A 26 3.61 -18.70 -16.65
N GLU A 27 4.44 -19.03 -17.63
CA GLU A 27 4.64 -20.43 -18.06
C GLU A 27 5.16 -21.30 -16.92
N LYS A 28 6.14 -20.82 -16.15
CA LYS A 28 6.63 -21.50 -14.95
C LYS A 28 5.54 -21.66 -13.89
N LEU A 29 4.70 -20.64 -13.70
CA LEU A 29 3.56 -20.72 -12.78
C LEU A 29 2.55 -21.78 -13.27
N LYS A 30 2.22 -21.78 -14.56
CA LYS A 30 1.27 -22.72 -15.19
C LYS A 30 1.73 -24.19 -15.12
N GLN A 31 3.04 -24.44 -15.09
CA GLN A 31 3.60 -25.78 -14.86
C GLN A 31 3.38 -26.31 -13.44
N ASN A 32 3.10 -25.41 -12.49
CA ASN A 32 3.04 -25.69 -11.05
C ASN A 32 1.62 -25.63 -10.47
N ILE A 33 0.61 -25.30 -11.27
CA ILE A 33 -0.81 -25.23 -10.87
C ILE A 33 -1.64 -26.18 -11.74
N SER A 34 -2.85 -26.53 -11.30
CA SER A 34 -3.72 -27.43 -12.06
C SER A 34 -4.09 -26.84 -13.43
N GLU A 35 -4.35 -27.72 -14.40
CA GLU A 35 -4.68 -27.31 -15.78
C GLU A 35 -5.93 -26.42 -15.86
N ASP A 36 -6.90 -26.61 -14.96
CA ASP A 36 -8.09 -25.77 -14.87
C ASP A 36 -7.76 -24.34 -14.38
N LEU A 37 -6.85 -24.20 -13.42
CA LEU A 37 -6.42 -22.89 -12.90
C LEU A 37 -5.47 -22.18 -13.88
N SER A 38 -4.71 -22.92 -14.67
CA SER A 38 -3.80 -22.33 -15.67
C SER A 38 -4.55 -21.71 -16.87
N ARG A 39 -5.75 -22.22 -17.17
CA ARG A 39 -6.62 -21.74 -18.26
C ARG A 39 -7.29 -20.40 -17.97
N ILE A 40 -7.33 -19.96 -16.71
CA ILE A 40 -8.00 -18.72 -16.30
C ILE A 40 -7.05 -17.53 -16.11
N ILE A 41 -5.75 -17.64 -16.44
CA ILE A 41 -4.76 -16.57 -16.24
C ILE A 41 -4.17 -16.11 -17.58
N TYR A 42 -4.25 -14.81 -17.82
CA TYR A 42 -3.84 -14.17 -19.08
C TYR A 42 -2.89 -13.00 -18.82
N ALA A 43 -1.79 -12.93 -19.57
CA ALA A 43 -0.90 -11.79 -19.61
C ALA A 43 -1.19 -10.98 -20.88
N LEU A 44 -1.40 -9.68 -20.73
CA LEU A 44 -1.64 -8.75 -21.84
C LEU A 44 -0.38 -7.95 -22.15
N LYS A 45 -0.41 -7.24 -23.28
CA LYS A 45 0.67 -6.35 -23.69
C LYS A 45 0.81 -5.19 -22.71
N ALA A 46 2.06 -4.86 -22.42
CA ALA A 46 2.45 -3.64 -21.72
C ALA A 46 1.78 -2.38 -22.28
N VAL A 47 1.32 -1.51 -21.38
CA VAL A 47 0.72 -0.21 -21.68
C VAL A 47 1.61 0.92 -21.16
N ASP A 48 1.55 2.09 -21.79
CA ASP A 48 2.38 3.27 -21.46
C ASP A 48 1.48 4.44 -21.03
N GLU A 49 1.74 5.02 -19.86
CA GLU A 49 0.96 6.15 -19.33
C GLU A 49 0.96 7.37 -20.26
N ASN A 50 2.00 7.54 -21.08
CA ASN A 50 2.14 8.67 -21.99
C ASN A 50 1.34 8.48 -23.28
N LYS A 51 0.66 7.33 -23.44
CA LYS A 51 -0.14 7.01 -24.62
C LYS A 51 -1.60 6.86 -24.22
N ASP A 52 -2.33 7.95 -24.44
CA ASP A 52 -3.74 8.09 -24.08
C ASP A 52 -4.61 6.92 -24.60
N GLY A 53 -5.42 6.35 -23.71
CA GLY A 53 -6.35 5.25 -24.00
C GLY A 53 -5.74 3.85 -24.20
N GLN A 54 -4.43 3.66 -24.02
CA GLN A 54 -3.83 2.32 -24.08
C GLN A 54 -4.29 1.41 -22.95
N LEU A 55 -4.36 1.93 -21.73
CA LEU A 55 -4.85 1.18 -20.59
C LEU A 55 -6.32 0.82 -20.79
N LYS A 56 -7.15 1.79 -21.17
CA LYS A 56 -8.54 1.55 -21.57
C LYS A 56 -8.68 0.41 -22.58
N THR A 57 -7.86 0.41 -23.63
CA THR A 57 -7.87 -0.63 -24.66
C THR A 57 -7.49 -2.00 -24.08
N ALA A 58 -6.44 -2.07 -23.26
CA ALA A 58 -5.98 -3.31 -22.64
C ALA A 58 -7.00 -3.88 -21.64
N VAL A 59 -7.70 -3.03 -20.88
CA VAL A 59 -8.76 -3.47 -19.96
C VAL A 59 -10.00 -3.96 -20.72
N LYS A 60 -10.35 -3.32 -21.84
CA LYS A 60 -11.40 -3.80 -22.73
C LYS A 60 -11.03 -5.15 -23.35
N GLU A 61 -9.82 -5.28 -23.87
CA GLU A 61 -9.27 -6.54 -24.40
C GLU A 61 -9.32 -7.64 -23.34
N ALA A 62 -8.86 -7.35 -22.11
CA ALA A 62 -8.93 -8.27 -20.98
C ALA A 62 -10.36 -8.80 -20.75
N SER A 63 -11.35 -7.91 -20.75
CA SER A 63 -12.75 -8.31 -20.56
C SER A 63 -13.34 -9.12 -21.72
N GLU A 64 -12.75 -9.05 -22.92
CA GLU A 64 -13.22 -9.76 -24.11
C GLU A 64 -12.59 -11.15 -24.26
N ILE A 65 -11.58 -11.50 -23.45
CA ILE A 65 -10.87 -12.79 -23.50
C ILE A 65 -11.83 -13.98 -23.32
N THR A 66 -12.70 -13.95 -22.32
CA THR A 66 -13.69 -15.00 -22.05
C THR A 66 -14.86 -14.47 -21.21
N ASN A 67 -15.99 -15.17 -21.24
CA ASN A 67 -17.15 -14.89 -20.39
C ASN A 67 -17.06 -15.57 -19.01
N ASP A 68 -16.11 -16.49 -18.84
CA ASP A 68 -15.85 -17.20 -17.59
C ASP A 68 -14.97 -16.37 -16.63
N PRO A 69 -14.97 -16.67 -15.32
CA PRO A 69 -14.07 -16.00 -14.36
C PRO A 69 -12.60 -16.19 -14.76
N HIS A 70 -11.84 -15.11 -14.80
CA HIS A 70 -10.44 -15.13 -15.19
C HIS A 70 -9.64 -13.96 -14.58
N ILE A 71 -8.32 -14.05 -14.67
CA ILE A 71 -7.34 -13.09 -14.19
C ILE A 71 -6.56 -12.53 -15.38
N ALA A 72 -6.42 -11.21 -15.43
CA ALA A 72 -5.64 -10.49 -16.42
C ALA A 72 -4.50 -9.71 -15.74
N LEU A 73 -3.30 -9.85 -16.28
CA LEU A 73 -2.07 -9.19 -15.82
C LEU A 73 -1.58 -8.24 -16.91
N ILE A 74 -1.46 -6.95 -16.58
CA ILE A 74 -1.07 -5.91 -17.53
C ILE A 74 0.15 -5.18 -16.97
N PRO A 75 1.33 -5.27 -17.61
CA PRO A 75 2.45 -4.40 -17.27
C PRO A 75 2.12 -2.94 -17.61
N TYR A 76 2.33 -2.03 -16.67
CA TYR A 76 2.03 -0.60 -16.81
C TYR A 76 3.31 0.21 -16.70
N LYS A 77 3.67 0.93 -17.76
CA LYS A 77 4.85 1.78 -17.79
C LYS A 77 4.49 3.19 -17.34
N ASN A 78 5.11 3.62 -16.24
CA ASN A 78 5.07 4.99 -15.77
C ASN A 78 6.38 5.69 -16.18
N GLY A 79 6.28 6.77 -16.95
CA GLY A 79 7.41 7.54 -17.44
C GLY A 79 8.37 6.74 -18.33
N SER A 80 9.63 7.19 -18.38
CA SER A 80 10.65 6.60 -19.27
C SER A 80 11.30 5.33 -18.73
N VAL A 81 11.21 5.05 -17.42
CA VAL A 81 12.03 4.01 -16.75
C VAL A 81 11.26 3.12 -15.76
N TYR A 82 10.01 3.46 -15.38
CA TYR A 82 9.31 2.76 -14.30
C TYR A 82 8.27 1.77 -14.81
N TRP A 83 8.24 0.59 -14.20
CA TRP A 83 7.23 -0.43 -14.44
C TRP A 83 6.44 -0.68 -13.16
N ALA A 84 5.12 -0.67 -13.29
CA ALA A 84 4.13 -1.10 -12.31
C ALA A 84 3.30 -2.24 -12.93
N GLY A 85 2.51 -2.92 -12.11
CA GLY A 85 1.62 -3.99 -12.56
C GLY A 85 0.17 -3.62 -12.36
N ILE A 86 -0.71 -3.96 -13.30
CA ILE A 86 -2.15 -3.91 -13.10
C ILE A 86 -2.66 -5.34 -13.08
N PHE A 87 -3.28 -5.69 -11.96
CA PHE A 87 -3.91 -6.98 -11.73
C PHE A 87 -5.43 -6.80 -11.81
N ILE A 88 -6.10 -7.61 -12.62
CA ILE A 88 -7.56 -7.58 -12.75
C ILE A 88 -8.12 -8.98 -12.59
N LYS A 89 -9.11 -9.13 -11.72
CA LYS A 89 -9.88 -10.35 -11.55
C LYS A 89 -11.31 -10.13 -12.02
N PHE A 90 -11.77 -10.95 -12.95
CA PHE A 90 -13.12 -10.93 -13.51
C PHE A 90 -13.98 -12.06 -12.92
N LYS A 91 -15.27 -11.76 -12.69
CA LYS A 91 -16.33 -12.75 -12.48
C LYS A 91 -16.93 -13.18 -13.82
N SER A 92 -17.83 -14.15 -13.78
CA SER A 92 -18.68 -14.48 -14.94
C SER A 92 -19.37 -13.22 -15.50
N GLN A 93 -19.64 -13.22 -16.81
CA GLN A 93 -20.29 -12.10 -17.50
C GLN A 93 -19.47 -10.80 -17.55
N LYS A 94 -18.13 -10.90 -17.54
CA LYS A 94 -17.20 -9.78 -17.74
C LYS A 94 -17.27 -8.68 -16.67
N GLN A 95 -17.75 -9.00 -15.47
CA GLN A 95 -17.77 -8.05 -14.35
C GLN A 95 -16.41 -8.05 -13.63
N ILE A 96 -15.83 -6.88 -13.37
CA ILE A 96 -14.61 -6.78 -12.55
C ILE A 96 -14.97 -7.09 -11.09
N GLU A 97 -14.31 -8.10 -10.51
CA GLU A 97 -14.31 -8.36 -9.07
C GLU A 97 -13.36 -7.42 -8.34
N THR A 98 -12.11 -7.35 -8.84
CA THR A 98 -11.05 -6.53 -8.25
C THR A 98 -10.14 -6.02 -9.36
N ILE A 99 -9.69 -4.78 -9.26
CA ILE A 99 -8.61 -4.21 -10.05
C ILE A 99 -7.60 -3.55 -9.10
N GLU A 100 -6.33 -3.91 -9.22
CA GLU A 100 -5.26 -3.48 -8.32
C GLU A 100 -4.08 -2.93 -9.12
N LEU A 101 -3.59 -1.76 -8.73
CA LEU A 101 -2.29 -1.22 -9.14
C LEU A 101 -1.23 -1.69 -8.15
N ILE A 102 -0.26 -2.43 -8.65
CA ILE A 102 0.87 -3.00 -7.93
C ILE A 102 2.09 -2.12 -8.19
N ASP A 103 2.48 -1.35 -7.18
CA ASP A 103 3.63 -0.45 -7.25
C ASP A 103 4.90 -1.12 -6.71
N SER A 104 5.88 -1.25 -7.59
CA SER A 104 7.16 -1.93 -7.33
C SER A 104 8.34 -0.97 -7.09
N VAL A 105 8.12 0.36 -7.03
CA VAL A 105 9.17 1.37 -6.90
C VAL A 105 9.07 2.11 -5.55
N GLU A 106 10.21 2.35 -4.88
CA GLU A 106 10.22 3.03 -3.56
C GLU A 106 9.70 4.48 -3.60
N ASN A 107 9.95 5.22 -4.70
CA ASN A 107 9.56 6.63 -4.86
C ASN A 107 8.72 6.84 -6.13
N SER A 108 7.66 6.05 -6.34
CA SER A 108 6.77 6.21 -7.49
C SER A 108 5.90 7.47 -7.36
N ASN A 109 5.66 8.15 -8.48
CA ASN A 109 4.70 9.25 -8.60
C ASN A 109 3.51 8.84 -9.49
N ILE A 110 3.01 7.60 -9.35
CA ILE A 110 1.87 7.15 -10.16
C ILE A 110 0.60 7.87 -9.71
N ASP A 111 -0.03 8.63 -10.63
CA ASP A 111 -1.31 9.26 -10.36
C ASP A 111 -2.45 8.25 -10.50
N ILE A 112 -2.89 7.71 -9.37
CA ILE A 112 -4.00 6.75 -9.32
C ILE A 112 -5.31 7.34 -9.84
N ASN A 113 -5.50 8.67 -9.77
CA ASN A 113 -6.76 9.30 -10.22
C ASN A 113 -6.88 9.29 -11.74
N ASN A 114 -5.77 9.44 -12.45
CA ASN A 114 -5.74 9.34 -13.91
C ASN A 114 -6.11 7.91 -14.35
N LEU A 115 -5.49 6.92 -13.70
CA LEU A 115 -5.82 5.50 -13.85
C LEU A 115 -7.31 5.23 -13.56
N GLN A 116 -7.84 5.75 -12.46
CA GLN A 116 -9.25 5.60 -12.10
C GLN A 116 -10.17 6.21 -13.16
N SER A 117 -9.85 7.39 -13.70
CA SER A 117 -10.62 8.05 -14.75
C SER A 117 -10.71 7.20 -16.03
N GLU A 118 -9.61 6.60 -16.48
CA GLU A 118 -9.62 5.72 -17.65
C GLU A 118 -10.46 4.45 -17.44
N ILE A 119 -10.46 3.91 -16.21
CA ILE A 119 -11.26 2.73 -15.85
C ILE A 119 -12.75 3.08 -15.75
N ASP A 120 -13.11 4.24 -15.20
CA ASP A 120 -14.50 4.69 -15.03
C ASP A 120 -15.24 4.84 -16.37
N GLU A 121 -14.51 5.09 -17.46
CA GLU A 121 -15.07 5.14 -18.82
C GLU A 121 -15.59 3.79 -19.31
N ILE A 122 -15.06 2.67 -18.80
CA ILE A 122 -15.51 1.31 -19.17
C ILE A 122 -16.35 0.70 -18.05
N TYR A 123 -15.94 0.89 -16.79
CA TYR A 123 -16.54 0.29 -15.60
C TYR A 123 -16.78 1.34 -14.52
N LYS A 124 -17.90 2.07 -14.62
CA LYS A 124 -18.31 3.16 -13.69
C LYS A 124 -18.34 2.81 -12.19
N ASN A 125 -18.30 1.52 -11.84
CA ASN A 125 -18.38 1.04 -10.45
C ASN A 125 -17.12 0.25 -10.02
N ALA A 126 -16.07 0.20 -10.85
CA ALA A 126 -14.82 -0.49 -10.50
C ALA A 126 -13.84 0.50 -9.86
N PHE A 127 -13.29 0.16 -8.70
CA PHE A 127 -12.34 1.02 -7.98
C PHE A 127 -10.94 0.41 -8.02
N VAL A 128 -9.96 1.16 -8.55
CA VAL A 128 -8.55 0.77 -8.60
C VAL A 128 -7.96 0.85 -7.20
N ARG A 129 -7.57 -0.30 -6.65
CA ARG A 129 -6.91 -0.39 -5.34
C ARG A 129 -5.41 -0.27 -5.50
N TRP A 130 -4.77 0.41 -4.57
CA TRP A 130 -3.31 0.43 -4.49
C TRP A 130 -2.81 -0.76 -3.68
N ARG A 131 -1.82 -1.49 -4.18
CA ARG A 131 -1.23 -2.64 -3.50
C ARG A 131 0.30 -2.57 -3.50
N ILE A 132 0.90 -2.84 -2.34
CA ILE A 132 2.34 -2.86 -2.14
C ILE A 132 2.72 -4.27 -1.68
N LEU A 133 3.59 -4.94 -2.45
CA LEU A 133 4.09 -6.28 -2.14
C LEU A 133 5.60 -6.23 -1.87
N GLY A 134 6.41 -6.00 -2.92
CA GLY A 134 7.84 -5.73 -2.83
C GLY A 134 8.24 -4.50 -3.63
N LYS A 135 9.19 -3.71 -3.11
CA LYS A 135 9.68 -2.49 -3.77
C LYS A 135 11.20 -2.56 -3.98
N HIS A 136 11.69 -1.86 -5.00
CA HIS A 136 13.13 -1.75 -5.27
C HIS A 136 13.50 -0.31 -5.65
N SER A 137 14.70 0.13 -5.26
CA SER A 137 15.20 1.50 -5.50
C SER A 137 15.78 1.72 -6.90
N ASN A 138 16.33 0.68 -7.53
CA ASN A 138 16.82 0.71 -8.92
C ASN A 138 15.68 0.54 -9.95
N PRO A 139 15.40 1.56 -10.81
CA PRO A 139 14.34 1.52 -11.84
C PRO A 139 14.48 0.36 -12.84
N VAL A 140 15.72 -0.03 -13.17
CA VAL A 140 16.01 -1.11 -14.14
C VAL A 140 15.61 -2.48 -13.58
N LYS A 141 15.75 -2.68 -12.26
CA LYS A 141 15.32 -3.91 -11.58
C LYS A 141 13.83 -3.95 -11.26
N CYS A 142 13.10 -2.83 -11.43
CA CYS A 142 11.68 -2.76 -11.10
C CYS A 142 10.80 -3.59 -12.04
N ALA A 143 11.26 -3.90 -13.27
CA ALA A 143 10.55 -4.78 -14.18
C ALA A 143 10.44 -6.22 -13.64
N GLU A 144 11.54 -6.76 -13.11
CA GLU A 144 11.59 -8.11 -12.51
C GLU A 144 10.70 -8.19 -11.26
N VAL A 145 10.82 -7.20 -10.37
CA VAL A 145 10.02 -7.10 -9.14
C VAL A 145 8.53 -6.93 -9.46
N THR A 146 8.19 -6.20 -10.53
CA THR A 146 6.81 -6.05 -11.00
C THR A 146 6.22 -7.38 -11.46
N VAL A 147 6.99 -8.17 -12.22
CA VAL A 147 6.56 -9.51 -12.64
C VAL A 147 6.39 -10.42 -11.43
N GLU A 148 7.32 -10.42 -10.50
CA GLU A 148 7.23 -11.21 -9.25
C GLU A 148 5.97 -10.84 -8.46
N ASN A 149 5.71 -9.54 -8.27
CA ASN A 149 4.54 -9.05 -7.55
C ASN A 149 3.22 -9.43 -8.26
N LEU A 150 3.15 -9.35 -9.59
CA LEU A 150 1.97 -9.76 -10.37
C LEU A 150 1.68 -11.27 -10.23
N LEU A 151 2.73 -12.10 -10.29
CA LEU A 151 2.60 -13.55 -10.12
C LEU A 151 2.19 -13.91 -8.69
N ARG A 152 2.74 -13.21 -7.68
CA ARG A 152 2.35 -13.36 -6.28
C ARG A 152 0.88 -12.98 -6.05
N ALA A 153 0.44 -11.84 -6.57
CA ALA A 153 -0.96 -11.43 -6.51
C ALA A 153 -1.90 -12.47 -7.15
N THR A 154 -1.45 -13.11 -8.22
CA THR A 154 -2.17 -14.20 -8.89
C THR A 154 -2.30 -15.44 -7.99
N LEU A 155 -1.20 -15.90 -7.38
CA LEU A 155 -1.21 -17.05 -6.46
C LEU A 155 -2.17 -16.84 -5.28
N GLU A 156 -2.14 -15.65 -4.70
CA GLU A 156 -3.01 -15.27 -3.59
C GLU A 156 -4.50 -15.23 -4.02
N ALA A 157 -4.79 -14.71 -5.22
CA ALA A 157 -6.15 -14.68 -5.77
C ALA A 157 -6.72 -16.07 -6.08
N LEU A 158 -5.85 -17.08 -6.29
CA LEU A 158 -6.20 -18.48 -6.50
C LEU A 158 -6.26 -19.30 -5.19
N GLY A 159 -5.92 -18.70 -4.04
CA GLY A 159 -5.96 -19.37 -2.74
C GLY A 159 -4.88 -20.46 -2.57
N ILE A 160 -3.76 -20.36 -3.28
CA ILE A 160 -2.67 -21.34 -3.22
C ILE A 160 -1.68 -20.91 -2.11
N SER A 161 -1.42 -21.78 -1.13
CA SER A 161 -0.64 -21.47 0.09
C SER A 161 0.84 -21.09 -0.15
N GLU A 162 1.44 -20.40 0.83
CA GLU A 162 2.83 -19.87 0.82
C GLU A 162 3.96 -20.87 0.50
N GLN A 163 3.73 -22.18 0.51
CA GLN A 163 4.76 -23.18 0.19
C GLN A 163 5.32 -23.07 -1.25
N TYR A 164 4.61 -22.43 -2.18
CA TYR A 164 5.12 -22.17 -3.54
C TYR A 164 6.05 -20.96 -3.68
N ASN A 165 6.11 -20.06 -2.68
CA ASN A 165 7.04 -18.92 -2.69
C ASN A 165 8.52 -19.35 -2.71
N ILE A 166 8.81 -20.56 -2.22
CA ILE A 166 10.17 -21.13 -2.19
C ILE A 166 10.65 -21.52 -3.61
N CYS A 167 9.74 -21.83 -4.54
CA CYS A 167 10.10 -22.28 -5.89
C CYS A 167 10.43 -21.13 -6.85
N LEU A 168 9.82 -19.95 -6.67
CA LEU A 168 10.10 -18.75 -7.48
C LEU A 168 11.42 -18.05 -7.07
N MET A 169 11.81 -18.15 -5.79
CA MET A 169 13.00 -17.51 -5.21
C MET A 169 14.33 -18.24 -5.48
N GLY A 170 14.30 -19.51 -5.93
CA GLY A 170 15.47 -20.39 -5.99
C GLY A 170 16.49 -20.16 -7.11
N SER A 171 16.42 -19.06 -7.89
CA SER A 171 17.27 -18.88 -9.08
C SER A 171 18.27 -17.73 -9.04
N HIS A 172 18.44 -17.03 -7.90
CA HIS A 172 19.36 -15.88 -7.80
C HIS A 172 20.62 -16.06 -6.93
N GLU A 173 20.86 -17.22 -6.33
CA GLU A 173 22.03 -17.43 -5.44
C GLU A 173 23.36 -17.78 -6.16
N GLN A 174 23.40 -17.86 -7.49
CA GLN A 174 24.64 -18.20 -8.22
C GLN A 174 24.96 -17.22 -9.36
N SER A 175 25.26 -15.95 -9.05
CA SER A 175 26.26 -15.15 -9.81
C SER A 175 26.47 -13.76 -9.20
N PHE A 176 27.39 -13.66 -8.24
CA PHE A 176 28.08 -12.40 -7.98
C PHE A 176 29.58 -12.69 -7.85
N LYS A 177 30.28 -12.62 -8.99
CA LYS A 177 31.70 -12.25 -9.02
C LYS A 177 31.79 -10.86 -9.64
N SER A 178 32.59 -10.04 -8.97
CA SER A 178 32.98 -8.66 -9.25
C SER A 178 33.44 -8.43 -10.68
N ASP A 179 33.19 -7.22 -11.20
CA ASP A 179 34.22 -6.42 -11.84
C ASP A 179 33.92 -4.91 -11.70
N GLU A 180 34.91 -4.18 -11.19
CA GLU A 180 34.96 -2.73 -11.06
C GLU A 180 35.46 -2.11 -12.37
N SER A 181 34.85 -1.02 -12.84
CA SER A 181 35.59 0.03 -13.56
C SER A 181 34.85 1.38 -13.56
N THR A 182 35.66 2.41 -13.31
CA THR A 182 35.38 3.85 -13.23
C THR A 182 35.07 4.51 -14.58
N SER A 183 34.09 5.43 -14.65
CA SER A 183 34.02 6.50 -15.66
C SER A 183 33.23 7.71 -15.11
N VAL A 184 33.88 8.85 -14.86
CA VAL A 184 34.02 10.06 -15.71
C VAL A 184 32.70 10.78 -16.01
N LEU A 185 32.51 11.90 -15.31
CA LEU A 185 31.51 12.96 -15.58
C LEU A 185 31.82 13.72 -16.87
N PRO A 186 30.78 14.20 -17.59
CA PRO A 186 30.89 15.41 -18.40
C PRO A 186 30.04 16.55 -17.81
N LYS A 187 30.68 17.71 -17.69
CA LYS A 187 30.04 19.03 -17.58
C LYS A 187 29.45 19.43 -18.93
N ASN A 188 28.37 20.22 -18.94
CA ASN A 188 28.24 21.35 -19.85
C ASN A 188 27.16 22.36 -19.43
N ASP A 189 27.50 23.61 -19.73
CA ASP A 189 26.94 24.89 -19.32
C ASP A 189 25.78 25.43 -20.20
N HIS A 190 25.15 26.50 -19.67
CA HIS A 190 24.49 27.63 -20.37
C HIS A 190 23.10 27.38 -21.02
N GLN A 191 22.12 28.29 -21.06
CA GLN A 191 21.96 29.69 -20.62
C GLN A 191 20.46 30.09 -20.73
N SER A 192 20.02 30.98 -19.81
CA SER A 192 19.04 32.09 -19.95
C SER A 192 17.64 31.90 -20.58
N SER A 193 16.60 32.33 -19.87
CA SER A 193 15.94 33.61 -20.18
C SER A 193 14.92 34.02 -19.11
N THR A 194 14.88 35.33 -18.86
CA THR A 194 14.03 36.08 -17.94
C THR A 194 12.77 36.59 -18.64
N SER A 195 11.64 36.71 -17.93
CA SER A 195 10.75 37.88 -18.01
C SER A 195 9.71 37.90 -16.89
N SER A 196 9.34 39.11 -16.53
CA SER A 196 8.63 39.60 -15.34
C SER A 196 7.13 39.87 -15.56
N SER A 197 6.29 39.74 -14.52
CA SER A 197 5.49 40.85 -13.92
C SER A 197 4.25 40.39 -13.13
N SER A 198 4.03 41.05 -11.97
CA SER A 198 2.78 41.35 -11.20
C SER A 198 1.59 40.37 -11.23
N GLY A 199 0.93 39.94 -10.15
CA GLY A 199 0.79 40.44 -8.78
C GLY A 199 -0.69 40.29 -8.38
N ASN A 200 -1.02 39.41 -7.42
CA ASN A 200 -2.14 39.52 -6.46
C ASN A 200 -2.21 38.30 -5.54
N HIS A 201 -2.35 38.56 -4.23
CA HIS A 201 -2.23 37.61 -3.14
C HIS A 201 -3.45 36.68 -2.97
N SER A 202 -3.20 35.40 -2.67
CA SER A 202 -4.15 34.51 -2.00
C SER A 202 -3.45 33.64 -0.93
N PRO A 203 -4.14 33.18 0.13
CA PRO A 203 -3.56 32.48 1.28
C PRO A 203 -2.88 31.13 0.99
N LYS A 204 -2.90 30.65 -0.26
CA LYS A 204 -2.24 29.41 -0.69
C LYS A 204 -0.72 29.54 -0.88
N GLN A 205 -0.17 30.76 -1.00
CA GLN A 205 1.25 30.98 -1.29
C GLN A 205 2.15 31.05 -0.03
N GLN A 206 1.58 31.24 1.17
CA GLN A 206 2.34 31.14 2.43
C GLN A 206 2.65 29.70 2.82
N LEU A 207 1.77 28.74 2.49
CA LEU A 207 2.00 27.32 2.74
C LEU A 207 3.04 26.74 1.78
N LEU A 208 3.05 27.16 0.52
CA LEU A 208 4.02 26.68 -0.46
C LEU A 208 5.45 27.17 -0.16
N LYS A 209 5.59 28.40 0.35
CA LYS A 209 6.89 28.98 0.72
C LYS A 209 7.51 28.31 1.95
N GLN A 210 6.69 27.90 2.92
CA GLN A 210 7.15 27.12 4.07
C GLN A 210 7.54 25.67 3.70
N ILE A 211 6.91 25.08 2.68
CA ILE A 211 7.27 23.74 2.18
C ILE A 211 8.56 23.79 1.35
N THR A 212 8.79 24.85 0.55
CA THR A 212 10.03 24.98 -0.23
C THR A 212 11.25 25.35 0.61
N GLU A 213 11.09 26.11 1.71
CA GLU A 213 12.19 26.41 2.64
C GLU A 213 12.63 25.15 3.43
N SER A 214 11.71 24.23 3.75
CA SER A 214 12.05 22.94 4.39
C SER A 214 12.71 21.90 3.47
N GLU A 215 12.49 21.97 2.16
CA GLU A 215 13.15 21.08 1.18
C GLU A 215 14.55 21.58 0.77
N ILE A 216 14.83 22.87 0.95
CA ILE A 216 16.16 23.46 0.72
C ILE A 216 17.10 23.16 1.90
N GLU A 217 16.61 23.17 3.16
CA GLU A 217 17.42 22.77 4.32
C GLU A 217 17.84 21.30 4.31
N LEU A 218 17.03 20.40 3.72
CA LEU A 218 17.38 18.98 3.56
C LEU A 218 18.40 18.70 2.45
N LYS A 219 18.54 19.60 1.46
CA LYS A 219 19.54 19.47 0.38
C LYS A 219 20.88 20.14 0.70
N MET A 220 20.92 21.09 1.63
CA MET A 220 22.16 21.76 2.05
C MET A 220 23.08 20.90 2.95
N PHE A 221 22.59 19.82 3.57
CA PHE A 221 23.39 18.97 4.45
C PHE A 221 24.13 17.80 3.76
N GLN A 222 24.08 17.69 2.43
CA GLN A 222 24.83 16.68 1.65
C GLN A 222 26.02 17.25 0.84
N GLU A 223 26.27 18.56 0.86
CA GLU A 223 27.36 19.21 0.11
C GLU A 223 28.20 20.18 0.97
N GLU A 224 28.78 19.73 2.10
CA GLU A 224 29.91 20.44 2.72
C GLU A 224 31.00 19.45 3.19
N SER A 225 31.85 19.04 2.26
CA SER A 225 33.20 18.54 2.54
C SER A 225 34.05 18.57 1.26
N ASN A 226 34.42 19.78 0.83
CA ASN A 226 35.47 19.99 -0.17
C ASN A 226 36.40 21.11 0.32
N PRO A 227 37.55 20.80 0.95
CA PRO A 227 38.61 21.78 1.09
C PRO A 227 39.26 22.04 -0.28
N SER A 228 39.43 23.31 -0.60
CA SER A 228 40.04 23.78 -1.85
C SER A 228 41.48 23.25 -2.03
N PRO A 229 41.98 23.03 -3.25
CA PRO A 229 43.28 22.42 -3.49
C PRO A 229 44.40 23.46 -3.35
N VAL A 230 45.27 23.26 -2.37
CA VAL A 230 46.60 23.90 -2.34
C VAL A 230 47.54 23.09 -3.23
N THR A 231 48.10 23.75 -4.24
CA THR A 231 49.09 23.23 -5.18
C THR A 231 50.39 22.84 -4.47
N TYR A 232 50.81 21.57 -4.61
CA TYR A 232 52.20 21.14 -4.38
C TYR A 232 52.73 20.41 -5.61
N GLU A 233 53.85 20.91 -6.11
CA GLU A 233 54.60 20.43 -7.27
C GLU A 233 55.12 19.00 -7.06
N LYS A 234 54.99 18.17 -8.11
CA LYS A 234 55.60 16.84 -8.21
C LYS A 234 57.07 16.97 -8.64
N ASN A 235 57.99 16.56 -7.77
CA ASN A 235 59.34 16.15 -8.17
C ASN A 235 59.47 14.63 -8.00
N GLN A 236 59.59 13.93 -9.13
CA GLN A 236 60.03 12.52 -9.21
C GLN A 236 61.56 12.45 -9.07
N PRO A 237 62.11 11.44 -8.38
CA PRO A 237 63.45 10.96 -8.66
C PRO A 237 63.39 9.64 -9.43
N THR A 238 63.84 9.70 -10.68
CA THR A 238 64.31 8.54 -11.46
C THR A 238 65.61 8.00 -10.86
N SER A 239 65.72 6.69 -10.63
CA SER A 239 67.03 6.05 -10.44
C SER A 239 67.16 4.81 -11.32
N LYS A 240 68.12 4.93 -12.24
CA LYS A 240 68.57 3.97 -13.25
C LYS A 240 69.18 2.71 -12.61
N SER A 241 68.86 1.57 -13.20
CA SER A 241 69.59 0.32 -13.10
C SER A 241 71.01 0.46 -13.69
N ARG A 242 72.03 0.04 -12.95
CA ARG A 242 73.35 -0.32 -13.47
C ARG A 242 73.67 -1.75 -13.04
N GLN A 243 73.89 -2.60 -14.04
CA GLN A 243 74.48 -3.94 -13.90
C GLN A 243 76.01 -3.85 -13.81
N SER A 244 76.57 -4.63 -12.88
CA SER A 244 77.87 -5.32 -12.94
C SER A 244 77.94 -6.11 -11.62
N GLY A 245 78.05 -7.43 -11.54
CA GLY A 245 78.80 -8.36 -12.36
C GLY A 245 79.85 -8.99 -11.43
N ALA A 246 79.61 -10.21 -10.94
CA ALA A 246 80.63 -11.14 -10.44
C ALA A 246 80.00 -12.52 -10.21
N ASN A 247 80.28 -13.43 -11.14
CA ASN A 247 80.10 -14.88 -11.04
C ASN A 247 81.03 -15.47 -9.97
N ILE A 248 80.53 -16.40 -9.15
CA ILE A 248 81.30 -17.60 -8.76
C ILE A 248 80.35 -18.80 -8.79
N ASN A 249 80.66 -19.73 -9.69
CA ASN A 249 80.13 -21.08 -9.78
C ASN A 249 80.86 -21.99 -8.80
N LEU A 250 80.18 -23.01 -8.28
CA LEU A 250 80.78 -24.32 -7.97
C LEU A 250 79.67 -25.38 -7.88
N GLU A 251 79.59 -26.18 -8.93
CA GLU A 251 78.90 -27.47 -8.99
C GLU A 251 79.76 -28.59 -8.37
N GLU A 252 79.10 -29.73 -8.19
CA GLU A 252 79.60 -31.11 -8.03
C GLU A 252 79.97 -31.61 -6.61
N ARG A 253 79.10 -32.45 -6.04
CA ARG A 253 79.22 -33.92 -6.19
C ARG A 253 78.08 -34.68 -5.48
N GLU A 254 77.51 -35.62 -6.23
CA GLU A 254 76.63 -36.67 -5.74
C GLU A 254 77.39 -37.75 -4.92
N ALA A 255 76.59 -38.41 -4.08
CA ALA A 255 76.57 -39.86 -3.81
C ALA A 255 77.00 -40.37 -2.42
N LEU A 256 76.06 -41.20 -1.90
CA LEU A 256 76.18 -42.34 -0.98
C LEU A 256 75.78 -42.17 0.50
N HIS A 257 74.78 -43.00 0.84
CA HIS A 257 74.38 -43.55 2.15
C HIS A 257 73.40 -42.76 3.04
N GLY A 258 72.11 -43.09 2.89
CA GLY A 258 71.49 -44.10 3.75
C GLY A 258 70.93 -43.64 5.11
N SER A 259 69.60 -43.41 5.13
CA SER A 259 68.64 -43.79 6.18
C SER A 259 69.07 -43.69 7.65
N ARG A 260 68.74 -42.55 8.31
CA ARG A 260 68.26 -42.44 9.71
C ARG A 260 68.30 -40.97 10.18
N ALA A 261 67.23 -40.21 9.95
CA ALA A 261 66.99 -38.95 10.66
C ALA A 261 65.54 -38.47 10.44
N SER A 262 64.55 -39.13 11.06
CA SER A 262 63.16 -38.64 11.09
C SER A 262 62.53 -38.75 12.49
N THR A 263 63.32 -38.91 13.55
CA THR A 263 62.77 -39.16 14.90
C THR A 263 63.49 -38.40 16.00
N ARG A 264 64.14 -37.27 15.67
CA ARG A 264 64.75 -36.36 16.68
C ARG A 264 64.50 -34.86 16.46
N LEU A 265 63.69 -34.49 15.47
CA LEU A 265 63.26 -33.09 15.25
C LEU A 265 61.83 -32.82 15.75
N SER A 266 61.06 -33.86 16.12
CA SER A 266 59.74 -33.70 16.74
C SER A 266 59.81 -33.45 18.25
N GLU A 267 60.79 -34.03 18.96
CA GLU A 267 60.89 -33.91 20.42
C GLU A 267 61.50 -32.59 20.91
N VAL A 268 62.27 -31.88 20.08
CA VAL A 268 62.80 -30.54 20.43
C VAL A 268 61.77 -29.44 20.10
N ALA A 269 60.99 -29.61 19.03
CA ALA A 269 59.89 -28.70 18.69
C ALA A 269 58.69 -28.83 19.66
N GLU A 270 58.41 -30.02 20.20
CA GLU A 270 57.34 -30.20 21.19
C GLU A 270 57.72 -29.73 22.61
N TYR A 271 59.01 -29.64 22.95
CA TYR A 271 59.45 -29.08 24.23
C TYR A 271 59.52 -27.53 24.20
N GLU A 272 59.87 -26.93 23.06
CA GLU A 272 59.86 -25.46 22.85
C GLU A 272 58.44 -24.90 22.58
N CYS A 273 57.49 -25.73 22.14
CA CYS A 273 56.08 -25.33 21.97
C CYS A 273 55.25 -25.48 23.26
N ARG A 274 55.68 -26.32 24.22
CA ARG A 274 55.03 -26.47 25.53
C ARG A 274 55.47 -25.43 26.57
N THR A 275 56.64 -24.82 26.41
CA THR A 275 57.16 -23.80 27.34
C THR A 275 56.86 -22.36 26.93
N ASN A 276 56.41 -22.11 25.69
CA ASN A 276 56.06 -20.77 25.21
C ASN A 276 54.55 -20.42 25.25
N ASN A 277 53.67 -21.37 25.59
CA ASN A 277 52.22 -21.16 25.65
C ASN A 277 51.69 -20.80 27.04
N GLU A 278 52.50 -20.84 28.10
CA GLU A 278 52.07 -20.48 29.47
C GLU A 278 52.28 -19.00 29.85
N GLU A 279 52.90 -18.16 28.99
CA GLU A 279 53.30 -16.80 29.37
C GLU A 279 52.77 -15.66 28.47
N LYS A 280 51.49 -15.75 28.10
CA LYS A 280 50.66 -14.56 27.85
C LYS A 280 49.41 -14.64 28.70
N ARG A 281 49.50 -14.40 30.03
CA ARG A 281 48.29 -14.18 30.84
C ARG A 281 47.50 -13.03 30.22
N HIS A 282 46.28 -13.33 29.80
CA HIS A 282 45.37 -12.37 29.15
C HIS A 282 44.74 -11.46 30.21
N ASP A 283 44.51 -10.19 29.88
CA ASP A 283 43.92 -9.14 30.74
C ASP A 283 42.42 -9.38 31.09
N ILE A 284 41.92 -10.62 31.07
CA ILE A 284 40.53 -10.94 31.45
C ILE A 284 40.52 -11.26 32.94
N THR A 285 39.91 -10.37 33.73
CA THR A 285 39.72 -10.52 35.17
C THR A 285 38.29 -10.92 35.50
N GLU A 286 38.06 -11.47 36.70
CA GLU A 286 36.71 -11.75 37.22
C GLU A 286 35.84 -10.48 37.19
N GLU A 287 36.38 -9.33 37.64
CA GLU A 287 35.72 -8.02 37.55
C GLU A 287 35.32 -7.67 36.11
N SER A 288 36.17 -7.94 35.11
CA SER A 288 35.84 -7.64 33.71
C SER A 288 34.69 -8.49 33.17
N VAL A 289 34.56 -9.75 33.61
CA VAL A 289 33.45 -10.63 33.23
C VAL A 289 32.16 -10.22 33.92
N MET A 290 32.22 -9.84 35.20
CA MET A 290 31.09 -9.25 35.93
C MET A 290 30.53 -8.01 35.24
N ASN A 291 31.44 -7.13 34.83
CA ASN A 291 31.10 -5.89 34.14
C ASN A 291 30.37 -6.17 32.83
N LEU A 292 30.86 -7.10 32.00
CA LEU A 292 30.17 -7.49 30.77
C LEU A 292 28.76 -8.04 31.05
N TYR A 293 28.60 -8.85 32.09
CA TYR A 293 27.29 -9.39 32.48
C TYR A 293 26.29 -8.31 32.87
N HIS A 294 26.69 -7.39 33.75
CA HIS A 294 25.86 -6.25 34.15
C HIS A 294 25.53 -5.33 32.96
N ASP A 295 26.50 -5.12 32.06
CA ASP A 295 26.31 -4.26 30.90
C ASP A 295 25.23 -4.84 29.97
N PHE A 296 25.34 -6.09 29.50
CA PHE A 296 24.34 -6.63 28.55
C PHE A 296 22.96 -6.87 29.18
N THR A 297 22.88 -7.18 30.47
CA THR A 297 21.59 -7.41 31.16
C THR A 297 20.79 -6.13 31.34
N SER A 298 21.45 -4.98 31.43
CA SER A 298 20.81 -3.66 31.51
C SER A 298 20.32 -3.12 30.16
N MET A 299 20.69 -3.77 29.05
CA MET A 299 20.42 -3.25 27.70
C MET A 299 19.12 -3.80 27.11
N PRO A 300 18.37 -3.00 26.33
CA PRO A 300 17.32 -3.51 25.47
C PRO A 300 17.91 -4.40 24.35
N PRO A 301 17.09 -5.21 23.66
CA PRO A 301 17.54 -5.98 22.49
C PRO A 301 18.15 -5.05 21.42
N CYS A 302 19.46 -5.11 21.24
CA CYS A 302 20.18 -4.37 20.21
C CYS A 302 21.50 -5.05 19.80
N ALA A 303 22.08 -4.68 18.66
CA ALA A 303 23.31 -5.30 18.16
C ALA A 303 24.48 -5.19 19.16
N GLU A 304 24.60 -4.05 19.85
CA GLU A 304 25.60 -3.86 20.90
C GLU A 304 25.41 -4.85 22.05
N ARG A 305 24.17 -5.04 22.54
CA ARG A 305 23.85 -5.99 23.62
C ARG A 305 24.30 -7.40 23.27
N PHE A 306 23.93 -7.88 22.08
CA PHE A 306 24.29 -9.24 21.65
C PHE A 306 25.81 -9.40 21.48
N THR A 307 26.51 -8.34 21.07
CA THR A 307 27.97 -8.34 20.98
C THR A 307 28.63 -8.40 22.37
N ILE A 308 28.13 -7.64 23.34
CA ILE A 308 28.61 -7.69 24.74
C ILE A 308 28.31 -9.06 25.36
N ASN A 309 27.13 -9.63 25.11
CA ASN A 309 26.81 -10.97 25.60
C ASN A 309 27.76 -12.03 25.01
N LEU A 310 28.08 -11.95 23.71
CA LEU A 310 29.10 -12.82 23.12
C LEU A 310 30.49 -12.62 23.74
N LEU A 311 30.89 -11.37 24.02
CA LEU A 311 32.13 -11.08 24.73
C LEU A 311 32.13 -11.73 26.13
N TYR A 312 31.02 -11.65 26.86
CA TYR A 312 30.85 -12.32 28.16
C TYR A 312 31.00 -13.84 28.03
N LEU A 313 30.23 -14.47 27.14
CA LEU A 313 30.27 -15.93 26.95
C LEU A 313 31.66 -16.42 26.54
N VAL A 314 32.35 -15.72 25.64
CA VAL A 314 33.72 -16.07 25.24
C VAL A 314 34.70 -15.85 26.40
N SER A 315 34.51 -14.82 27.21
CA SER A 315 35.37 -14.55 28.37
C SER A 315 35.26 -15.62 29.46
N LEU A 316 34.09 -16.27 29.61
CA LEU A 316 33.92 -17.43 30.50
C LEU A 316 34.84 -18.61 30.14
N LYS A 317 35.33 -18.71 28.90
CA LYS A 317 36.30 -19.74 28.50
C LYS A 317 37.72 -19.51 29.03
N PHE A 318 37.99 -18.35 29.63
CA PHE A 318 39.30 -17.96 30.16
C PHE A 318 39.34 -17.84 31.68
N ILE A 319 38.21 -17.99 32.37
CA ILE A 319 38.10 -17.89 33.83
C ILE A 319 37.64 -19.23 34.42
N ASP A 320 38.12 -19.51 35.63
CA ASP A 320 37.60 -20.58 36.46
C ASP A 320 36.20 -20.19 36.98
N VAL A 321 35.18 -20.80 36.38
CA VAL A 321 33.76 -20.48 36.61
C VAL A 321 33.36 -20.69 38.07
N GLU A 322 34.02 -21.59 38.80
CA GLU A 322 33.75 -21.83 40.22
C GLU A 322 34.01 -20.57 41.08
N LYS A 323 34.92 -19.70 40.65
CA LYS A 323 35.22 -18.43 41.36
C LYS A 323 34.13 -17.37 41.18
N LEU A 324 33.24 -17.54 40.21
CA LEU A 324 32.12 -16.64 39.97
C LEU A 324 30.86 -17.04 40.76
N SER A 325 30.89 -18.20 41.46
CA SER A 325 29.72 -18.79 42.13
C SER A 325 29.20 -18.00 43.33
N ASP A 326 30.02 -17.10 43.90
CA ASP A 326 29.61 -16.20 45.00
C ASP A 326 28.73 -15.03 44.54
N VAL A 327 28.48 -14.90 43.23
CA VAL A 327 27.71 -13.80 42.64
C VAL A 327 26.53 -14.36 41.87
N ASN A 328 25.33 -13.79 42.04
CA ASN A 328 24.06 -14.19 41.39
C ASN A 328 24.09 -13.98 39.86
N ILE A 329 24.95 -14.68 39.14
CA ILE A 329 25.09 -14.63 37.69
C ILE A 329 24.51 -15.91 37.11
N VAL A 330 23.80 -15.77 35.99
CA VAL A 330 23.32 -16.92 35.23
C VAL A 330 24.41 -17.36 34.25
N ILE A 331 24.89 -18.58 34.41
CA ILE A 331 25.89 -19.22 33.55
C ILE A 331 25.18 -20.32 32.75
N PRO A 332 25.18 -20.28 31.41
CA PRO A 332 24.53 -21.32 30.61
C PRO A 332 25.20 -22.69 30.81
N ASP A 333 24.38 -23.74 30.91
CA ASP A 333 24.86 -25.13 31.00
C ASP A 333 25.72 -25.52 29.78
N ASP A 334 25.35 -25.02 28.59
CA ASP A 334 26.13 -25.15 27.36
C ASP A 334 26.48 -23.78 26.78
N ILE A 335 27.70 -23.34 27.11
CA ILE A 335 28.24 -22.05 26.64
C ILE A 335 28.39 -22.03 25.10
N GLU A 336 28.76 -23.14 24.45
CA GLU A 336 29.01 -23.15 23.00
C GLU A 336 27.70 -23.03 22.20
N THR A 337 26.66 -23.73 22.66
CA THR A 337 25.30 -23.57 22.10
C THR A 337 24.79 -22.15 22.33
N ALA A 338 24.93 -21.61 23.55
CA ALA A 338 24.56 -20.23 23.83
C ALA A 338 25.30 -19.22 22.95
N MET A 339 26.61 -19.39 22.70
CA MET A 339 27.37 -18.54 21.77
C MET A 339 26.78 -18.58 20.36
N SER A 340 26.43 -19.77 19.86
CA SER A 340 25.88 -19.95 18.52
C SER A 340 24.51 -19.26 18.37
N GLU A 341 23.64 -19.40 19.37
CA GLU A 341 22.35 -18.70 19.43
C GLU A 341 22.53 -17.18 19.47
N GLN A 342 23.39 -16.67 20.36
CA GLN A 342 23.63 -15.23 20.46
C GLN A 342 24.22 -14.63 19.18
N LEU A 343 25.04 -15.39 18.45
CA LEU A 343 25.56 -14.95 17.16
C LEU A 343 24.47 -14.88 16.09
N ASN A 344 23.48 -15.78 16.11
CA ASN A 344 22.33 -15.71 15.21
C ASN A 344 21.44 -14.52 15.53
N TYR A 345 21.13 -14.27 16.82
CA TYR A 345 20.40 -13.07 17.22
C TYR A 345 21.14 -11.79 16.82
N LEU A 346 22.46 -11.75 16.94
CA LEU A 346 23.26 -10.62 16.46
C LEU A 346 23.12 -10.41 14.95
N LYS A 347 23.18 -11.48 14.14
CA LYS A 347 23.01 -11.39 12.67
C LYS A 347 21.64 -10.82 12.30
N GLU A 348 20.57 -11.35 12.88
CA GLU A 348 19.21 -10.87 12.68
C GLU A 348 19.09 -9.40 13.10
N ARG A 349 19.67 -9.06 14.24
CA ARG A 349 19.57 -7.71 14.78
C ARG A 349 20.31 -6.67 13.94
N LEU A 350 21.45 -7.02 13.35
CA LEU A 350 22.17 -6.13 12.43
C LEU A 350 21.41 -5.86 11.14
N ILE A 351 20.56 -6.81 10.70
CA ILE A 351 19.66 -6.62 9.55
C ILE A 351 18.57 -5.61 9.89
N VAL A 352 17.95 -5.76 11.07
CA VAL A 352 16.88 -4.89 11.57
C VAL A 352 17.38 -3.46 11.84
N GLU A 353 18.58 -3.32 12.38
CA GLU A 353 19.22 -2.02 12.68
C GLU A 353 19.92 -1.38 11.48
N ASP A 354 19.90 -2.03 10.30
CA ASP A 354 20.55 -1.58 9.07
C ASP A 354 22.09 -1.37 9.20
N LEU A 355 22.74 -2.26 9.93
CA LEU A 355 24.18 -2.22 10.23
C LEU A 355 24.98 -3.21 9.37
N ARG A 356 24.76 -3.19 8.05
CA ARG A 356 25.27 -4.20 7.10
C ARG A 356 26.52 -3.80 6.32
N SER A 357 27.42 -3.02 6.93
CA SER A 357 28.68 -2.71 6.26
C SER A 357 29.47 -4.01 5.98
N LYS A 358 30.12 -4.08 4.81
CA LYS A 358 30.99 -5.23 4.44
C LYS A 358 32.02 -5.56 5.52
N ALA A 359 32.53 -4.54 6.21
CA ALA A 359 33.45 -4.70 7.32
C ALA A 359 32.83 -5.42 8.53
N ILE A 360 31.57 -5.12 8.88
CA ILE A 360 30.84 -5.79 9.96
C ILE A 360 30.53 -7.25 9.59
N GLN A 361 30.07 -7.50 8.35
CA GLN A 361 29.77 -8.85 7.87
C GLN A 361 31.01 -9.76 7.92
N ASN A 362 32.15 -9.28 7.43
CA ASN A 362 33.41 -10.02 7.48
C ASN A 362 33.83 -10.37 8.92
N LEU A 363 33.63 -9.47 9.88
CA LEU A 363 33.95 -9.72 11.28
C LEU A 363 33.07 -10.83 11.86
N ILE A 364 31.77 -10.83 11.55
CA ILE A 364 30.81 -11.83 12.03
C ILE A 364 31.09 -13.20 11.45
N GLU A 365 31.38 -13.28 10.15
CA GLU A 365 31.79 -14.52 9.50
C GLU A 365 33.07 -15.07 10.12
N THR A 366 34.05 -14.20 10.39
CA THR A 366 35.28 -14.60 11.06
C THR A 366 35.02 -15.08 12.50
N CYS A 367 34.15 -14.40 13.25
CA CYS A 367 33.72 -14.85 14.57
C CYS A 367 33.04 -16.23 14.51
N TYR A 368 32.16 -16.46 13.53
CA TYR A 368 31.50 -17.75 13.34
C TYR A 368 32.49 -18.89 13.12
N ILE A 369 33.45 -18.69 12.20
CA ILE A 369 34.49 -19.67 11.90
C ILE A 369 35.32 -19.95 13.17
N ASN A 370 35.78 -18.90 13.85
CA ASN A 370 36.60 -19.05 15.05
C ASN A 370 35.85 -19.73 16.21
N ILE A 371 34.55 -19.47 16.38
CA ILE A 371 33.72 -20.16 17.39
C ILE A 371 33.62 -21.65 17.07
N LYS A 372 33.34 -21.99 15.81
CA LYS A 372 33.27 -23.38 15.34
C LYS A 372 34.59 -24.12 15.53
N ASP A 373 35.70 -23.44 15.28
CA ASP A 373 37.06 -23.97 15.42
C ASP A 373 37.58 -23.89 16.88
N LYS A 374 36.75 -23.45 17.83
CA LYS A 374 37.08 -23.24 19.26
C LYS A 374 38.30 -22.33 19.49
N ASN A 375 38.55 -21.42 18.55
CA ASN A 375 39.60 -20.42 18.65
C ASN A 375 39.08 -19.19 19.42
N TRP A 376 38.99 -19.33 20.75
CA TRP A 376 38.41 -18.32 21.63
C TRP A 376 39.18 -16.99 21.61
N GLN A 377 40.50 -17.03 21.46
CA GLN A 377 41.31 -15.82 21.46
C GLN A 377 41.14 -15.01 20.17
N ALA A 378 41.09 -15.67 19.02
CA ALA A 378 40.76 -15.02 17.77
C ALA A 378 39.31 -14.50 17.79
N THR A 379 38.38 -15.26 18.36
CA THR A 379 36.98 -14.84 18.55
C THR A 379 36.90 -13.57 19.40
N LEU A 380 37.53 -13.55 20.57
CA LEU A 380 37.54 -12.40 21.47
C LEU A 380 38.11 -11.15 20.78
N THR A 381 39.21 -11.30 20.05
CA THR A 381 39.85 -10.22 19.29
C THR A 381 38.89 -9.64 18.25
N LYS A 382 38.19 -10.49 17.50
CA LYS A 382 37.24 -10.07 16.46
C LYS A 382 35.97 -9.46 17.04
N LEU A 383 35.48 -9.99 18.17
CA LEU A 383 34.34 -9.41 18.89
C LEU A 383 34.69 -8.02 19.46
N LYS A 384 35.90 -7.80 19.97
CA LYS A 384 36.36 -6.46 20.40
C LYS A 384 36.40 -5.48 19.23
N GLN A 385 36.89 -5.92 18.06
CA GLN A 385 36.87 -5.10 16.83
C GLN A 385 35.44 -4.79 16.37
N LEU A 386 34.53 -5.77 16.46
CA LEU A 386 33.13 -5.59 16.13
C LEU A 386 32.46 -4.60 17.09
N PHE A 387 32.68 -4.77 18.39
CA PHE A 387 32.14 -3.88 19.41
C PHE A 387 32.60 -2.43 19.20
N GLN A 388 33.88 -2.19 18.94
CA GLN A 388 34.40 -0.85 18.63
C GLN A 388 33.78 -0.25 17.36
N LYS A 389 33.39 -1.07 16.38
CA LYS A 389 32.67 -0.58 15.19
C LYS A 389 31.21 -0.27 15.48
N LEU A 390 30.57 -0.96 16.41
CA LEU A 390 29.18 -0.71 16.80
C LEU A 390 29.09 0.48 17.74
N SER A 391 29.88 0.47 18.81
CA SER A 391 30.00 1.50 19.85
C SER A 391 31.45 1.97 19.97
N PRO A 392 31.88 2.96 19.16
CA PRO A 392 33.22 3.54 19.24
C PRO A 392 33.61 4.07 20.62
N LEU A 393 32.62 4.51 21.40
CA LEU A 393 32.78 4.85 22.82
C LEU A 393 31.96 3.86 23.66
N ASN A 394 32.63 3.13 24.57
CA ASN A 394 31.99 2.28 25.55
C ASN A 394 31.42 3.11 26.69
N MET A 395 30.13 3.45 26.55
CA MET A 395 29.38 4.26 27.51
C MET A 395 29.37 3.68 28.92
N HIS A 396 29.27 2.35 29.07
CA HIS A 396 29.24 1.70 30.38
C HIS A 396 30.58 1.85 31.10
N GLU A 397 31.67 1.59 30.40
CA GLU A 397 33.02 1.73 30.97
C GLU A 397 33.31 3.18 31.32
N LEU A 398 33.01 4.14 30.42
CA LEU A 398 33.16 5.57 30.70
C LEU A 398 32.42 5.96 31.98
N PHE A 399 31.15 5.59 32.11
CA PHE A 399 30.35 5.94 33.29
C PHE A 399 30.85 5.27 34.57
N ARG A 400 31.37 4.04 34.49
CA ARG A 400 31.98 3.34 35.62
C ARG A 400 33.29 4.01 36.07
N LEU A 401 34.12 4.43 35.11
CA LEU A 401 35.37 5.15 35.39
C LEU A 401 35.10 6.51 36.03
N VAL A 402 34.12 7.27 35.51
CA VAL A 402 33.68 8.54 36.09
C VAL A 402 33.15 8.37 37.52
N GLN A 403 32.43 7.29 37.80
CA GLN A 403 31.96 7.01 39.15
C GLN A 403 33.15 6.77 40.12
N LYS A 404 34.15 5.97 39.71
CA LYS A 404 35.38 5.75 40.52
C LYS A 404 36.14 7.06 40.75
N VAL A 405 36.12 7.95 39.76
CA VAL A 405 36.67 9.30 39.85
C VAL A 405 35.93 10.16 40.89
N ASP A 406 34.60 10.12 40.91
CA ASP A 406 33.80 10.88 41.87
C ASP A 406 34.06 10.43 43.31
N GLU A 407 34.22 9.12 43.52
CA GLU A 407 34.63 8.55 44.82
C GLU A 407 36.01 9.06 45.26
N ALA A 408 36.96 9.17 44.34
CA ALA A 408 38.29 9.70 44.63
C ALA A 408 38.28 11.22 44.90
N ALA A 409 37.45 11.98 44.19
CA ALA A 409 37.29 13.42 44.38
C ALA A 409 36.86 13.77 45.81
N HIS A 410 35.96 12.97 46.41
CA HIS A 410 35.50 13.17 47.78
C HIS A 410 36.62 13.07 48.82
N LEU A 411 37.67 12.30 48.57
CA LEU A 411 38.79 12.13 49.51
C LEU A 411 39.69 13.37 49.60
N ILE A 412 39.73 14.18 48.54
CA ILE A 412 40.62 15.36 48.44
C ILE A 412 39.86 16.69 48.55
N GLN A 413 38.54 16.63 48.75
CA GLN A 413 37.69 17.81 48.90
C GLN A 413 38.11 18.67 50.11
N ASP A 414 38.21 19.98 49.90
CA ASP A 414 38.64 20.99 50.87
C ASP A 414 40.05 20.74 51.45
N LYS A 415 40.91 20.00 50.74
CA LYS A 415 42.30 19.71 51.15
C LYS A 415 43.33 20.50 50.33
N ASP A 416 44.51 20.67 50.91
CA ASP A 416 45.70 21.18 50.22
C ASP A 416 46.41 19.97 49.55
N ILE A 417 46.63 20.05 48.24
CA ILE A 417 47.16 18.91 47.45
C ILE A 417 48.39 19.28 46.60
N ILE A 418 49.26 18.29 46.37
CA ILE A 418 50.28 18.30 45.31
C ILE A 418 49.78 17.39 44.18
N LEU A 419 49.58 17.97 43.00
CA LEU A 419 49.04 17.28 41.83
C LEU A 419 50.18 16.88 40.89
N PHE A 420 50.44 15.57 40.77
CA PHE A 420 51.53 15.07 39.92
C PHE A 420 51.06 15.00 38.47
N LEU A 421 51.70 15.76 37.58
CA LEU A 421 51.34 15.88 36.17
C LEU A 421 52.48 15.32 35.29
N GLY A 422 52.15 14.57 34.24
CA GLY A 422 53.16 14.04 33.33
C GLY A 422 52.65 12.89 32.46
N GLU A 423 53.37 12.57 31.39
CA GLU A 423 53.05 11.45 30.49
C GLU A 423 53.06 10.09 31.20
N THR A 424 52.47 9.07 30.60
CA THR A 424 52.57 7.68 31.07
C THR A 424 54.05 7.26 31.11
N GLY A 425 54.49 6.71 32.25
CA GLY A 425 55.89 6.32 32.43
C GLY A 425 56.85 7.46 32.82
N SER A 426 56.37 8.69 33.05
CA SER A 426 57.18 9.81 33.59
C SER A 426 57.69 9.59 35.03
N GLY A 427 57.17 8.57 35.74
CA GLY A 427 57.62 8.20 37.08
C GLY A 427 56.78 8.79 38.22
N LYS A 428 55.54 9.23 37.97
CA LYS A 428 54.61 9.78 38.97
C LYS A 428 54.40 8.86 40.17
N SER A 429 53.90 7.65 39.94
CA SER A 429 53.67 6.65 41.00
C SER A 429 54.96 6.30 41.75
N THR A 430 56.10 6.20 41.05
CA THR A 430 57.43 6.00 41.67
C THR A 430 57.82 7.18 42.57
N ALA A 431 57.59 8.42 42.12
CA ALA A 431 57.85 9.62 42.90
C ALA A 431 56.93 9.72 44.12
N ILE A 432 55.67 9.31 44.01
CA ILE A 432 54.74 9.28 45.15
C ILE A 432 55.19 8.27 46.21
N HIS A 433 55.62 7.07 45.82
CA HIS A 433 56.21 6.12 46.77
C HIS A 433 57.42 6.73 47.49
N PHE A 434 58.30 7.41 46.75
CA PHE A 434 59.47 8.09 47.29
C PHE A 434 59.08 9.20 48.28
N PHE A 435 58.20 10.13 47.87
CA PHE A 435 57.75 11.24 48.70
C PHE A 435 56.96 10.81 49.93
N ALA A 436 56.28 9.67 49.87
CA ALA A 436 55.60 9.06 51.01
C ALA A 436 56.53 8.17 51.87
N GLY A 437 57.85 8.21 51.63
CA GLY A 437 58.87 7.62 52.48
C GLY A 437 59.13 6.13 52.26
N SER A 438 58.68 5.56 51.13
CA SER A 438 58.99 4.17 50.77
C SER A 438 60.47 4.02 50.43
N THR A 439 61.08 2.90 50.81
CA THR A 439 62.45 2.58 50.40
C THR A 439 62.44 1.99 49.00
N MET A 440 63.21 2.55 48.07
CA MET A 440 63.22 2.17 46.66
C MET A 440 64.45 1.34 46.29
N LYS A 441 64.31 0.41 45.34
CA LYS A 441 65.42 -0.38 44.81
C LYS A 441 65.32 -0.57 43.31
N ARG A 442 66.46 -0.59 42.63
CA ARG A 442 66.55 -0.98 41.22
C ARG A 442 66.48 -2.51 41.09
N VAL A 443 65.58 -3.00 40.26
CA VAL A 443 65.38 -4.43 39.95
C VAL A 443 65.23 -4.62 38.44
N THR A 444 65.38 -5.86 37.97
CA THR A 444 65.12 -6.22 36.57
C THR A 444 63.86 -7.06 36.51
N VAL A 445 62.86 -6.62 35.73
CA VAL A 445 61.58 -7.31 35.53
C VAL A 445 61.42 -7.56 34.04
N ASN A 446 61.33 -8.83 33.62
CA ASN A 446 61.24 -9.23 32.22
C ASN A 446 62.34 -8.60 31.32
N GLY A 447 63.57 -8.53 31.84
CA GLY A 447 64.71 -7.91 31.14
C GLY A 447 64.74 -6.38 31.14
N LEU A 448 63.75 -5.71 31.73
CA LEU A 448 63.68 -4.25 31.83
C LEU A 448 64.12 -3.75 33.21
N ASN A 449 64.94 -2.69 33.23
CA ASN A 449 65.31 -1.99 34.45
C ASN A 449 64.10 -1.26 35.04
N HIS A 450 63.79 -1.53 36.30
CA HIS A 450 62.65 -0.96 37.05
C HIS A 450 63.10 -0.44 38.41
N ILE A 451 62.46 0.61 38.92
CA ILE A 451 62.63 1.07 40.31
C ILE A 451 61.34 0.74 41.04
N THR A 452 61.43 -0.14 42.04
CA THR A 452 60.28 -0.65 42.80
C THR A 452 60.42 -0.36 44.30
N PRO A 453 59.32 -0.10 45.03
CA PRO A 453 59.36 -0.03 46.49
C PRO A 453 59.65 -1.42 47.08
N ILE A 454 60.58 -1.48 48.04
CA ILE A 454 60.89 -2.70 48.80
C ILE A 454 60.39 -2.65 50.24
N ASN A 455 60.13 -1.45 50.77
CA ASN A 455 59.55 -1.25 52.09
C ASN A 455 58.56 -0.07 52.01
N ILE A 456 57.28 -0.36 52.24
CA ILE A 456 56.19 0.60 52.14
C ILE A 456 55.82 1.03 53.57
N LYS A 457 56.15 2.28 53.93
CA LYS A 457 55.84 2.83 55.26
C LYS A 457 54.39 3.28 55.40
N ASN A 458 53.82 3.86 54.34
CA ASN A 458 52.45 4.35 54.32
C ASN A 458 51.50 3.26 53.74
N PRO A 459 50.52 2.75 54.49
CA PRO A 459 49.63 1.69 54.02
C PRO A 459 48.74 2.12 52.83
N GLU A 460 48.47 3.42 52.63
CA GLU A 460 47.68 3.91 51.49
C GLU A 460 48.35 3.64 50.15
N LEU A 461 49.68 3.51 50.15
CA LEU A 461 50.48 3.19 48.96
C LEU A 461 50.28 1.76 48.46
N GLN A 462 49.58 0.89 49.18
CA GLN A 462 49.23 -0.45 48.66
C GLN A 462 48.36 -0.37 47.40
N LYS A 463 47.65 0.76 47.20
CA LYS A 463 46.83 1.03 46.01
C LYS A 463 47.62 1.66 44.86
N VAL A 464 48.85 2.11 45.10
CA VAL A 464 49.73 2.73 44.11
C VAL A 464 50.68 1.65 43.58
N THR A 465 50.61 1.37 42.28
CA THR A 465 51.43 0.32 41.65
C THR A 465 52.50 0.95 40.77
N THR A 466 53.73 0.43 40.83
CA THR A 466 54.81 0.81 39.91
C THR A 466 55.08 -0.31 38.92
N SER A 467 55.22 0.03 37.63
CA SER A 467 55.38 -0.94 36.55
C SER A 467 56.53 -0.52 35.61
N PRO A 468 57.31 -1.48 35.07
CA PRO A 468 58.32 -1.19 34.06
C PRO A 468 57.73 -0.95 32.66
N PHE A 469 56.46 -1.28 32.46
CA PHE A 469 55.80 -1.23 31.16
C PHE A 469 55.23 0.16 30.87
N ALA A 470 55.14 0.52 29.58
CA ALA A 470 54.58 1.79 29.13
C ALA A 470 53.04 1.84 29.13
N ARG A 471 52.38 1.03 29.96
CA ARG A 471 50.92 1.01 30.11
C ARG A 471 50.55 1.78 31.38
N SER A 472 49.50 2.59 31.33
CA SER A 472 49.04 3.29 32.54
C SER A 472 48.39 2.30 33.49
N GLU A 473 49.01 2.12 34.65
CA GLU A 473 48.44 1.38 35.79
C GLU A 473 47.39 2.23 36.53
N THR A 474 47.56 3.56 36.49
CA THR A 474 46.71 4.54 37.18
C THR A 474 45.62 5.02 36.22
N ARG A 475 44.37 4.60 36.47
CA ARG A 475 43.18 4.92 35.66
C ARG A 475 42.27 6.00 36.24
N TYR A 476 42.55 6.44 37.46
CA TYR A 476 41.83 7.50 38.16
C TYR A 476 42.78 8.11 39.20
N ILE A 477 42.46 9.33 39.66
CA ILE A 477 43.29 10.03 40.64
C ILE A 477 43.38 9.21 41.94
N THR A 478 44.59 8.99 42.44
CA THR A 478 44.83 8.28 43.71
C THR A 478 45.51 9.21 44.68
N SER A 479 44.89 9.45 45.83
CA SER A 479 45.42 10.34 46.87
C SER A 479 46.16 9.55 47.95
N VAL A 480 47.29 10.08 48.40
CA VAL A 480 48.09 9.55 49.52
C VAL A 480 48.39 10.68 50.48
N GLU A 481 47.95 10.59 51.73
CA GLU A 481 48.28 11.59 52.75
C GLU A 481 49.70 11.35 53.30
N VAL A 482 50.53 12.39 53.30
CA VAL A 482 51.90 12.35 53.82
C VAL A 482 52.06 13.37 54.93
N ASN A 483 52.44 12.90 56.12
CA ASN A 483 52.84 13.76 57.21
C ASN A 483 54.31 14.18 57.01
N TYR A 484 54.59 15.49 56.95
CA TYR A 484 55.94 16.01 56.70
C TYR A 484 56.99 15.44 57.68
N LYS A 485 56.64 15.28 58.97
CA LYS A 485 57.56 14.70 59.96
C LYS A 485 57.90 13.23 59.70
N SER A 486 56.98 12.47 59.11
CA SER A 486 57.18 11.04 58.83
C SER A 486 58.26 10.76 57.77
N VAL A 487 58.60 11.79 57.00
CA VAL A 487 59.59 11.76 55.91
C VAL A 487 60.77 12.70 56.16
N GLU A 488 60.98 13.06 57.44
CA GLU A 488 62.10 13.89 57.91
C GLU A 488 62.15 15.30 57.29
N ALA A 489 61.00 15.84 56.86
CA ALA A 489 60.88 17.23 56.42
C ALA A 489 60.83 18.20 57.62
N SER A 490 61.32 19.42 57.43
CA SER A 490 61.32 20.48 58.45
C SER A 490 59.96 21.19 58.59
N THR A 491 59.13 21.08 57.55
CA THR A 491 57.75 21.59 57.53
C THR A 491 56.83 20.83 58.49
N ASN A 492 55.86 21.53 59.10
CA ASN A 492 54.85 20.90 59.96
C ASN A 492 53.54 20.65 59.21
N GLY A 493 52.80 19.60 59.58
CA GLY A 493 51.48 19.28 59.04
C GLY A 493 51.47 18.05 58.15
N SER A 494 50.44 17.92 57.32
CA SER A 494 50.34 16.91 56.28
C SER A 494 49.97 17.56 54.94
N ILE A 495 50.28 16.85 53.87
CA ILE A 495 49.93 17.20 52.50
C ILE A 495 49.40 15.95 51.80
N ILE A 496 48.47 16.14 50.87
CA ILE A 496 47.98 15.02 50.05
C ILE A 496 48.73 15.02 48.73
N LEU A 497 49.33 13.89 48.37
CA LEU A 497 49.96 13.65 47.08
C LEU A 497 48.93 12.96 46.18
N CYS A 498 48.66 13.55 45.02
CA CYS A 498 47.70 13.00 44.06
C CYS A 498 48.43 12.42 42.85
N ASP A 499 48.38 11.09 42.69
CA ASP A 499 48.79 10.41 41.46
C ASP A 499 47.71 10.62 40.41
N THR A 500 48.05 11.26 39.30
CA THR A 500 47.13 11.35 38.17
C THR A 500 47.45 10.28 37.13
N PRO A 501 46.45 9.86 36.35
CA PRO A 501 46.69 9.17 35.09
C PRO A 501 47.65 9.97 34.19
N GLY A 502 48.35 9.29 33.28
CA GLY A 502 49.17 9.97 32.28
C GLY A 502 48.31 10.77 31.29
N PHE A 503 48.82 11.92 30.84
CA PHE A 503 48.21 12.63 29.72
C PHE A 503 48.33 11.81 28.43
N GLU A 504 47.32 11.94 27.56
CA GLU A 504 47.20 11.21 26.30
C GLU A 504 47.26 9.68 26.48
N ASP A 505 46.59 9.17 27.52
CA ASP A 505 46.65 7.75 27.85
C ASP A 505 46.17 6.87 26.67
N THR A 506 47.02 5.92 26.29
CA THR A 506 46.80 5.03 25.14
C THR A 506 45.75 3.94 25.39
N ASN A 507 45.19 3.88 26.61
CA ASN A 507 44.25 2.85 27.04
C ASN A 507 42.83 2.98 26.46
N GLY A 508 42.54 4.05 25.73
CA GLY A 508 41.28 4.23 25.02
C GLY A 508 40.60 5.57 25.31
N PRO A 509 39.62 5.96 24.47
CA PRO A 509 38.91 7.23 24.61
C PRO A 509 38.12 7.32 25.93
N GLU A 510 37.61 6.21 26.47
CA GLU A 510 36.87 6.20 27.73
C GLU A 510 37.76 6.60 28.91
N VAL A 511 38.99 6.09 28.94
CA VAL A 511 39.97 6.39 29.98
C VAL A 511 40.45 7.83 29.85
N ASP A 512 40.79 8.28 28.65
CA ASP A 512 41.19 9.68 28.40
C ASP A 512 40.10 10.69 28.83
N ILE A 513 38.84 10.44 28.46
CA ILE A 513 37.70 11.26 28.87
C ILE A 513 37.53 11.22 30.39
N ALA A 514 37.46 10.03 30.99
CA ALA A 514 37.28 9.90 32.44
C ALA A 514 38.42 10.58 33.22
N ASN A 515 39.65 10.50 32.74
CA ASN A 515 40.81 11.16 33.33
C ASN A 515 40.69 12.69 33.20
N GLY A 516 40.35 13.18 32.01
CA GLY A 516 40.16 14.61 31.75
C GLY A 516 39.06 15.24 32.61
N ILE A 517 37.92 14.55 32.74
CA ILE A 517 36.83 14.96 33.64
C ILE A 517 37.28 14.84 35.08
N GLY A 518 37.91 13.72 35.42
CA GLY A 518 38.14 13.36 36.79
C GLY A 518 39.23 14.13 37.49
N VAL A 519 40.33 14.41 36.80
CA VAL A 519 41.36 15.31 37.33
C VAL A 519 40.75 16.68 37.61
N VAL A 520 39.98 17.23 36.67
CA VAL A 520 39.38 18.56 36.84
C VAL A 520 38.35 18.55 37.96
N LYS A 521 37.37 17.64 37.93
CA LYS A 521 36.30 17.58 38.93
C LYS A 521 36.84 17.36 40.34
N ALA A 522 37.84 16.49 40.50
CA ALA A 522 38.49 16.27 41.79
C ALA A 522 39.27 17.51 42.26
N VAL A 523 40.05 18.12 41.37
CA VAL A 523 40.88 19.30 41.68
C VAL A 523 40.04 20.54 42.01
N LYS A 524 38.89 20.74 41.34
CA LYS A 524 38.00 21.88 41.61
C LYS A 524 37.41 21.88 43.02
N GLY A 525 37.31 20.70 43.65
CA GLY A 525 36.85 20.57 45.04
C GLY A 525 37.94 20.80 46.08
N CYS A 526 39.21 20.94 45.69
CA CYS A 526 40.33 21.12 46.61
C CYS A 526 40.40 22.57 47.14
N LYS A 527 41.02 22.74 48.30
CA LYS A 527 41.27 24.06 48.90
C LYS A 527 42.41 24.78 48.19
N THR A 528 43.54 24.11 47.99
CA THR A 528 44.66 24.64 47.20
C THR A 528 45.35 23.54 46.40
N VAL A 529 45.92 23.88 45.25
CA VAL A 529 46.64 22.93 44.38
C VAL A 529 48.05 23.42 44.04
N LYS A 530 49.03 22.53 44.19
CA LYS A 530 50.41 22.72 43.73
C LYS A 530 50.73 21.76 42.58
N PRO A 531 50.73 22.22 41.31
CA PRO A 531 51.05 21.36 40.18
C PRO A 531 52.54 20.99 40.17
N LEU A 532 52.84 19.69 40.16
CA LEU A 532 54.20 19.15 40.06
C LEU A 532 54.35 18.38 38.76
N VAL A 533 55.08 18.95 37.80
CA VAL A 533 55.23 18.40 36.45
C VAL A 533 56.49 17.54 36.35
N LEU A 534 56.33 16.29 35.96
CA LEU A 534 57.42 15.31 35.82
C LEU A 534 57.76 15.08 34.34
N PHE A 535 59.04 15.23 34.01
CA PHE A 535 59.59 14.95 32.68
C PHE A 535 60.58 13.78 32.76
N SER A 536 60.32 12.71 32.02
CA SER A 536 61.25 11.58 31.93
C SER A 536 62.27 11.80 30.83
N TYR A 537 63.53 11.43 31.07
CA TYR A 537 64.56 11.43 30.03
C TYR A 537 64.14 10.62 28.79
N LYS A 538 63.46 9.48 28.99
CA LYS A 538 63.02 8.59 27.91
C LYS A 538 61.93 9.19 27.00
N SER A 539 61.20 10.21 27.46
CA SER A 539 60.17 10.89 26.65
C SER A 539 60.74 12.10 25.90
N MET A 540 62.01 12.45 26.12
CA MET A 540 62.70 13.46 25.35
C MET A 540 63.37 12.80 24.14
N ASP A 541 62.70 12.84 22.99
CA ASP A 541 63.33 12.51 21.70
C ASP A 541 64.26 13.65 21.24
N ASP A 542 64.96 13.46 20.12
CA ASP A 542 65.85 14.48 19.53
C ASP A 542 65.14 15.81 19.21
N ARG A 543 63.80 15.82 19.20
CA ARG A 543 62.96 17.00 18.94
C ARG A 543 62.26 17.53 20.19
N CYS A 544 62.52 16.92 21.34
CA CYS A 544 61.85 17.18 22.62
C CYS A 544 60.33 17.24 22.52
N SER A 545 59.74 16.37 21.68
CA SER A 545 58.31 16.36 21.39
C SER A 545 57.46 16.12 22.65
N GLY A 546 57.92 15.27 23.57
CA GLY A 546 57.21 15.00 24.83
C GLY A 546 57.08 16.24 25.75
N ILE A 547 58.08 17.14 25.78
CA ILE A 547 57.93 18.39 26.55
C ILE A 547 56.83 19.26 25.92
N LYS A 548 56.82 19.38 24.59
CA LYS A 548 55.84 20.19 23.86
C LYS A 548 54.43 19.64 24.05
N GLN A 549 54.24 18.34 23.89
CA GLN A 549 52.95 17.66 24.08
C GLN A 549 52.42 17.86 25.51
N LEU A 550 53.25 17.61 26.52
CA LEU A 550 52.85 17.81 27.91
C LEU A 550 52.54 19.28 28.22
N ALA A 551 53.32 20.23 27.68
CA ALA A 551 53.04 21.65 27.84
C ALA A 551 51.69 22.05 27.20
N HIS A 552 51.38 21.55 26.00
CA HIS A 552 50.08 21.77 25.37
C HIS A 552 48.92 21.18 26.19
N ALA A 553 49.08 19.96 26.72
CA ALA A 553 48.07 19.33 27.57
C ALA A 553 47.82 20.14 28.85
N ILE A 554 48.88 20.63 29.51
CA ILE A 554 48.77 21.45 30.73
C ILE A 554 48.13 22.81 30.42
N VAL A 555 48.50 23.46 29.30
CA VAL A 555 47.88 24.71 28.86
C VAL A 555 46.40 24.52 28.55
N GLY A 556 46.01 23.37 27.98
CA GLY A 556 44.60 23.01 27.78
C GLY A 556 43.84 22.77 29.08
N LEU A 557 44.48 22.14 30.07
CA LEU A 557 43.91 21.90 31.39
C LEU A 557 43.75 23.19 32.22
N ILE A 558 44.65 24.17 32.04
CA ILE A 558 44.67 25.43 32.77
C ILE A 558 44.84 26.59 31.76
N PRO A 559 43.78 27.05 31.10
CA PRO A 559 43.90 28.09 30.07
C PRO A 559 44.48 29.41 30.59
N SER A 560 44.20 29.74 31.86
CA SER A 560 44.74 30.90 32.60
C SER A 560 46.13 30.63 33.21
N ILE A 561 46.90 29.65 32.70
CA ILE A 561 48.17 29.22 33.30
C ILE A 561 49.13 30.37 33.60
N LYS A 562 49.11 31.44 32.80
CA LYS A 562 49.96 32.62 32.97
C LYS A 562 49.75 33.28 34.34
N ASP A 563 48.52 33.33 34.83
CA ASP A 563 48.17 33.95 36.11
C ASP A 563 48.57 33.06 37.30
N HIS A 564 48.78 31.78 37.05
CA HIS A 564 49.09 30.76 38.05
C HIS A 564 50.50 30.16 37.91
N ILE A 565 51.32 30.67 36.98
CA ILE A 565 52.56 29.99 36.56
C ILE A 565 53.58 29.84 37.70
N GLN A 566 53.53 30.73 38.69
CA GLN A 566 54.42 30.66 39.85
C GLN A 566 54.20 29.40 40.69
N ALA A 567 53.00 28.81 40.68
CA ALA A 567 52.65 27.63 41.47
C ALA A 567 53.21 26.31 40.92
N PHE A 568 53.71 26.29 39.68
CA PHE A 568 54.19 25.07 39.05
C PHE A 568 55.59 24.69 39.54
N SER A 569 55.82 23.40 39.74
CA SER A 569 57.15 22.84 40.01
C SER A 569 57.52 21.84 38.93
N TYR A 570 58.82 21.70 38.64
CA TYR A 570 59.32 20.86 37.55
C TYR A 570 60.35 19.87 38.08
N ILE A 571 60.12 18.57 37.90
CA ILE A 571 61.05 17.50 38.27
C ILE A 571 61.41 16.68 37.03
N PHE A 572 62.71 16.42 36.88
CA PHE A 572 63.24 15.58 35.81
C PHE A 572 63.56 14.19 36.37
N THR A 573 63.08 13.13 35.73
CA THR A 573 63.25 11.75 36.18
C THR A 573 64.02 10.93 35.16
N LYS A 574 64.69 9.86 35.62
CA LYS A 574 65.41 8.89 34.76
C LYS A 574 66.56 9.50 33.94
N PHE A 575 67.03 10.70 34.28
CA PHE A 575 68.19 11.32 33.62
C PHE A 575 69.49 10.63 34.04
N PRO A 576 70.33 10.23 33.07
CA PRO A 576 71.70 9.84 33.34
C PRO A 576 72.50 10.98 33.98
N GLU A 577 73.53 10.66 34.79
CA GLU A 577 74.32 11.68 35.51
C GLU A 577 74.99 12.68 34.55
N GLU A 578 75.45 12.21 33.40
CA GLU A 578 76.07 13.01 32.35
C GLU A 578 75.09 14.02 31.71
N GLU A 579 73.80 13.70 31.63
CA GLU A 579 72.77 14.54 31.01
C GLU A 579 72.09 15.50 32.00
N LYS A 580 72.30 15.36 33.31
CA LYS A 580 71.68 16.28 34.30
C LYS A 580 72.05 17.73 34.06
N LYS A 581 73.26 17.99 33.56
CA LYS A 581 73.79 19.34 33.30
C LYS A 581 73.29 19.94 31.97
N THR A 582 72.74 19.13 31.07
CA THR A 582 72.32 19.57 29.72
C THR A 582 70.89 20.07 29.69
N ILE A 583 70.06 19.77 30.72
CA ILE A 583 68.63 20.13 30.80
C ILE A 583 68.37 21.60 30.43
N GLN A 584 69.13 22.55 30.99
CA GLN A 584 68.94 23.97 30.71
C GLN A 584 69.19 24.30 29.23
N ALA A 585 70.22 23.71 28.62
CA ALA A 585 70.55 23.91 27.22
C ALA A 585 69.49 23.30 26.30
N THR A 586 68.98 22.11 26.65
CA THR A 586 67.90 21.43 25.93
C THR A 586 66.62 22.29 25.94
N LEU A 587 66.21 22.82 27.09
CA LEU A 587 65.04 23.71 27.17
C LEU A 587 65.24 25.01 26.37
N GLN A 588 66.46 25.54 26.34
CA GLN A 588 66.76 26.75 25.58
C GLN A 588 66.64 26.49 24.07
N ASP A 589 67.16 25.35 23.60
CA ASP A 589 67.04 24.92 22.20
C ASP A 589 65.58 24.76 21.76
N ILE A 590 64.72 24.20 22.63
CA ILE A 590 63.27 24.10 22.36
C ILE A 590 62.65 25.48 22.18
N ASN A 591 62.94 26.41 23.10
CA ASN A 591 62.40 27.76 23.06
C ASN A 591 62.86 28.53 21.82
N ASP A 592 64.09 28.31 21.36
CA ASP A 592 64.64 28.98 20.19
C ASP A 592 64.10 28.40 18.86
N LYS A 593 63.70 27.12 18.87
CA LYS A 593 63.17 26.38 17.70
C LYS A 593 61.63 26.29 17.66
N LEU A 594 60.91 27.11 18.42
CA LEU A 594 59.45 27.14 18.34
C LEU A 594 58.99 27.55 16.92
N ASN A 595 57.94 26.90 16.42
CA ASN A 595 57.30 27.30 15.17
C ASN A 595 56.41 28.54 15.37
N GLU A 596 55.90 29.14 14.30
CA GLU A 596 55.11 30.39 14.39
C GLU A 596 53.79 30.22 15.14
N GLU A 597 53.16 29.04 15.04
CA GLU A 597 51.94 28.71 15.79
C GLU A 597 52.22 28.63 17.30
N GLU A 598 53.26 27.91 17.70
CA GLU A 598 53.72 27.77 19.09
C GLU A 598 54.12 29.13 19.69
N LYS A 599 54.83 29.97 18.94
CA LYS A 599 55.21 31.33 19.36
C LYS A 599 54.00 32.22 19.59
N SER A 600 52.94 32.05 18.80
CA SER A 600 51.71 32.83 18.92
C SER A 600 50.91 32.47 20.19
N ASN A 601 51.10 31.26 20.73
CA ASN A 601 50.44 30.83 21.96
C ASN A 601 51.15 31.39 23.21
N VAL A 602 50.59 32.47 23.76
CA VAL A 602 51.15 33.18 24.92
C VAL A 602 51.22 32.30 26.18
N SER A 603 50.24 31.42 26.40
CA SER A 603 50.21 30.52 27.56
C SER A 603 51.30 29.46 27.47
N PHE A 604 51.45 28.84 26.30
CA PHE A 604 52.51 27.86 26.02
C PHE A 604 53.91 28.47 26.15
N THR A 605 54.15 29.63 25.55
CA THR A 605 55.44 30.32 25.66
C THR A 605 55.74 30.79 27.08
N SER A 606 54.73 31.21 27.85
CA SER A 606 54.90 31.57 29.26
C SER A 606 55.29 30.37 30.12
N PHE A 607 54.71 29.19 29.85
CA PHE A 607 55.07 27.95 30.53
C PHE A 607 56.53 27.55 30.29
N LEU A 608 56.98 27.55 29.03
CA LEU A 608 58.38 27.24 28.71
C LEU A 608 59.36 28.25 29.31
N LYS A 609 59.01 29.55 29.30
CA LYS A 609 59.83 30.60 29.92
C LYS A 609 59.94 30.42 31.43
N ASP A 610 58.87 30.01 32.10
CA ASP A 610 58.91 29.76 33.55
C ASP A 610 59.78 28.54 33.88
N MET A 611 59.66 27.47 33.09
CA MET A 611 60.52 26.30 33.20
C MET A 611 61.99 26.69 33.07
N LEU A 612 62.36 27.41 31.99
CA LEU A 612 63.71 27.94 31.76
C LEU A 612 64.23 28.80 32.91
N ARG A 613 63.35 29.62 33.50
CA ARG A 613 63.69 30.49 34.63
C ARG A 613 64.00 29.68 35.89
N LYS A 614 63.18 28.68 36.21
CA LYS A 614 63.32 27.84 37.42
C LYS A 614 64.51 26.89 37.32
N THR A 615 64.78 26.33 36.14
CA THR A 615 65.93 25.43 35.92
C THR A 615 67.27 26.16 35.87
N LYS A 616 67.30 27.49 35.66
CA LYS A 616 68.54 28.29 35.62
C LYS A 616 69.32 28.30 36.95
N ARG A 617 68.62 28.20 38.08
CA ARG A 617 69.26 28.15 39.41
C ARG A 617 69.75 26.73 39.73
N SER A 618 68.86 25.76 39.59
CA SER A 618 69.16 24.33 39.68
C SER A 618 68.02 23.54 39.06
N SER A 619 68.33 22.60 38.16
CA SER A 619 67.37 21.61 37.71
C SER A 619 67.18 20.53 38.78
N VAL A 620 65.95 20.32 39.23
CA VAL A 620 65.62 19.24 40.17
C VAL A 620 65.55 17.93 39.40
N VAL A 621 66.57 17.09 39.54
CA VAL A 621 66.61 15.75 38.96
C VAL A 621 66.43 14.74 40.07
N LEU A 622 65.31 14.02 40.06
CA LEU A 622 64.96 13.06 41.09
C LEU A 622 65.64 11.69 40.86
N ASP A 623 66.40 11.25 41.84
CA ASP A 623 66.84 9.86 42.02
C ASP A 623 66.16 9.24 43.27
N PRO A 624 65.10 8.45 43.08
CA PRO A 624 64.34 7.84 44.18
C PRO A 624 65.15 6.92 45.11
N ILE A 625 66.38 6.55 44.73
CA ILE A 625 67.24 5.65 45.50
C ILE A 625 68.18 6.42 46.43
N SER A 626 68.69 7.57 45.99
CA SER A 626 69.75 8.31 46.71
C SER A 626 69.27 9.61 47.35
N ASP A 627 68.23 10.24 46.81
CA ASP A 627 67.69 11.48 47.34
C ASP A 627 66.92 11.26 48.65
N LYS A 628 66.67 12.35 49.39
CA LYS A 628 65.81 12.34 50.58
C LYS A 628 64.48 13.03 50.30
N PRO A 629 63.34 12.39 50.59
CA PRO A 629 62.04 12.96 50.27
C PRO A 629 61.74 14.24 51.06
N GLY A 630 62.18 14.35 52.32
CA GLY A 630 61.91 15.50 53.17
C GLY A 630 62.52 16.81 52.64
N GLU A 631 63.75 16.76 52.12
CA GLU A 631 64.44 17.95 51.58
C GLU A 631 63.69 18.52 50.36
N ILE A 632 63.26 17.65 49.43
CA ILE A 632 62.51 18.07 48.24
C ILE A 632 61.08 18.51 48.61
N LEU A 633 60.43 17.88 49.60
CA LEU A 633 59.10 18.27 50.05
C LEU A 633 59.09 19.63 50.76
N ASP A 634 60.15 19.98 51.48
CA ASP A 634 60.31 21.32 52.05
C ASP A 634 60.40 22.36 50.94
N ASP A 635 61.22 22.14 49.91
CA ASP A 635 61.31 23.03 48.75
C ASP A 635 59.95 23.20 48.04
N LEU A 636 59.19 22.11 47.88
CA LEU A 636 57.84 22.15 47.30
C LEU A 636 56.83 22.85 48.22
N SER A 637 57.01 22.78 49.54
CA SER A 637 56.13 23.44 50.51
C SER A 637 56.23 24.97 50.44
N ASP A 638 57.39 25.51 50.05
CA ASP A 638 57.64 26.94 49.88
C ASP A 638 57.12 27.50 48.55
N THR A 639 56.72 26.64 47.60
CA THR A 639 56.15 27.09 46.34
C THR A 639 54.73 27.63 46.50
N ALA A 640 54.37 28.61 45.66
CA ALA A 640 53.03 29.17 45.62
C ALA A 640 51.99 28.09 45.28
N SER A 641 50.75 28.27 45.74
CA SER A 641 49.61 27.41 45.40
C SER A 641 48.63 28.12 44.47
N ILE A 642 47.77 27.34 43.83
CA ILE A 642 46.54 27.80 43.18
C ILE A 642 45.43 27.74 44.23
N ASP A 643 44.97 28.89 44.71
CA ASP A 643 44.00 28.98 45.82
C ASP A 643 42.53 28.84 45.39
N ARG A 644 42.25 29.00 44.08
CA ARG A 644 40.92 28.82 43.48
C ARG A 644 40.99 27.88 42.28
N PRO A 645 41.21 26.57 42.52
CA PRO A 645 41.34 25.60 41.44
C PRO A 645 40.06 25.45 40.61
N ASP A 646 38.90 25.79 41.17
CA ASP A 646 37.60 25.88 40.50
C ASP A 646 37.59 26.83 39.29
N GLU A 647 38.32 27.95 39.40
CA GLU A 647 38.45 28.97 38.35
C GLU A 647 39.60 28.71 37.38
N ALA A 648 40.66 28.06 37.86
CA ALA A 648 41.88 27.83 37.07
C ALA A 648 41.79 26.60 36.15
N PHE A 649 41.24 25.49 36.65
CA PHE A 649 41.20 24.22 35.90
C PHE A 649 39.95 24.14 35.02
N GLN A 650 40.13 23.74 33.77
CA GLN A 650 39.04 23.50 32.82
C GLN A 650 39.10 22.09 32.26
N TYR A 651 37.92 21.60 31.87
CA TYR A 651 37.78 20.29 31.26
C TYR A 651 38.68 20.18 30.02
N PHE A 652 39.46 19.11 29.96
CA PHE A 652 40.36 18.84 28.86
C PHE A 652 40.16 17.40 28.35
N THR A 653 40.30 17.22 27.04
CA THR A 653 40.15 15.92 26.37
C THR A 653 40.98 15.93 25.11
N ALA A 654 41.63 14.81 24.78
CA ALA A 654 42.37 14.71 23.53
C ALA A 654 41.43 14.83 22.33
N GLU A 655 41.89 15.44 21.24
CA GLU A 655 41.10 15.61 20.00
C GLU A 655 40.59 14.28 19.43
N LYS A 656 41.38 13.20 19.54
CA LYS A 656 40.96 11.86 19.14
C LYS A 656 39.77 11.34 19.95
N SER A 657 39.74 11.62 21.25
CA SER A 657 38.65 11.22 22.14
C SER A 657 37.40 12.07 21.87
N LYS A 658 37.55 13.37 21.62
CA LYS A 658 36.46 14.24 21.15
C LYS A 658 35.84 13.71 19.85
N ALA A 659 36.65 13.35 18.85
CA ALA A 659 36.15 12.76 17.61
C ALA A 659 35.40 11.44 17.85
N THR A 660 35.84 10.64 18.82
CA THR A 660 35.16 9.39 19.19
C THR A 660 33.80 9.66 19.85
N VAL A 661 33.72 10.66 20.73
CA VAL A 661 32.45 11.13 21.33
C VAL A 661 31.48 11.55 20.23
N GLN A 662 31.92 12.38 19.27
CA GLN A 662 31.08 12.84 18.17
C GLN A 662 30.55 11.68 17.32
N GLU A 663 31.41 10.72 16.98
CA GLU A 663 30.98 9.55 16.23
C GLU A 663 29.99 8.68 17.02
N GLN A 664 30.17 8.52 18.33
CA GLN A 664 29.20 7.83 19.19
C GLN A 664 27.85 8.56 19.24
N VAL A 665 27.87 9.89 19.40
CA VAL A 665 26.68 10.73 19.44
C VAL A 665 25.90 10.62 18.12
N ARG A 666 26.59 10.70 16.98
CA ARG A 666 26.00 10.50 15.64
C ARG A 666 25.39 9.10 15.48
N LYS A 667 26.07 8.06 15.97
CA LYS A 667 25.55 6.69 15.95
C LYS A 667 24.29 6.53 16.80
N HIS A 668 24.24 7.15 17.98
CA HIS A 668 23.04 7.17 18.81
C HIS A 668 21.89 7.92 18.13
N GLN A 669 22.16 9.06 17.49
CA GLN A 669 21.16 9.78 16.71
C GLN A 669 20.54 8.89 15.62
N ILE A 670 21.36 8.24 14.79
CA ILE A 670 20.89 7.33 13.73
C ILE A 670 20.12 6.14 14.34
N SER A 671 20.63 5.57 15.42
CA SER A 671 19.97 4.46 16.13
C SER A 671 18.58 4.88 16.62
N ILE A 672 18.45 6.05 17.26
CA ILE A 672 17.17 6.61 17.73
C ILE A 672 16.23 6.86 16.56
N MET A 673 16.69 7.52 15.49
CA MET A 673 15.86 7.82 14.33
C MET A 673 15.33 6.55 13.67
N SER A 674 16.18 5.54 13.49
CA SER A 674 15.79 4.26 12.90
C SER A 674 14.86 3.45 13.83
N ALA A 675 15.14 3.42 15.14
CA ALA A 675 14.32 2.76 16.14
C ALA A 675 12.92 3.40 16.27
N THR A 676 12.83 4.72 16.06
CA THR A 676 11.54 5.45 16.03
C THR A 676 10.64 4.92 14.92
N LYS A 677 11.20 4.71 13.72
CA LYS A 677 10.45 4.15 12.57
C LYS A 677 10.04 2.69 12.78
N ARG A 678 10.75 1.95 13.64
CA ARG A 678 10.46 0.55 13.98
C ARG A 678 9.63 0.39 15.26
N TYR A 679 9.20 1.49 15.89
CA TYR A 679 8.42 1.48 17.14
C TYR A 679 9.16 0.84 18.33
N GLU A 680 10.49 0.87 18.34
CA GLU A 680 11.34 0.27 19.37
C GLU A 680 11.60 1.23 20.53
N TYR A 681 10.54 1.67 21.21
CA TYR A 681 10.61 2.77 22.18
C TYR A 681 11.50 2.48 23.40
N VAL A 682 11.70 1.22 23.78
CA VAL A 682 12.64 0.84 24.86
C VAL A 682 14.09 1.12 24.45
N LEU A 683 14.45 0.85 23.18
CA LEU A 683 15.78 1.18 22.65
C LEU A 683 15.97 2.69 22.54
N ILE A 684 14.94 3.42 22.12
CA ILE A 684 14.96 4.89 22.06
C ILE A 684 15.18 5.48 23.46
N GLU A 685 14.40 5.03 24.46
CA GLU A 685 14.55 5.47 25.85
C GLU A 685 15.98 5.25 26.34
N TYR A 686 16.52 4.05 26.12
CA TYR A 686 17.87 3.69 26.51
C TYR A 686 18.94 4.59 25.88
N LYS A 687 18.84 4.85 24.57
CA LYS A 687 19.81 5.70 23.85
C LYS A 687 19.69 7.17 24.22
N LEU A 688 18.48 7.67 24.48
CA LEU A 688 18.25 9.02 25.00
C LEU A 688 18.81 9.17 26.42
N ASP A 689 18.66 8.16 27.29
CA ASP A 689 19.26 8.17 28.63
C ASP A 689 20.79 8.23 28.54
N GLN A 690 21.40 7.46 27.63
CA GLN A 690 22.85 7.51 27.40
C GLN A 690 23.31 8.88 26.89
N LEU A 691 22.63 9.45 25.89
CA LEU A 691 22.94 10.79 25.37
C LEU A 691 22.78 11.87 26.44
N ASN A 692 21.69 11.84 27.20
CA ASN A 692 21.43 12.81 28.28
C ASN A 692 22.48 12.70 29.38
N ARG A 693 22.86 11.48 29.79
CA ARG A 693 23.91 11.26 30.78
C ARG A 693 25.27 11.73 30.28
N LEU A 694 25.58 11.50 29.00
CA LEU A 694 26.81 11.99 28.37
C LEU A 694 26.83 13.53 28.29
N TYR A 695 25.73 14.15 27.88
CA TYR A 695 25.58 15.61 27.87
C TYR A 695 25.79 16.20 29.27
N LYS A 696 25.13 15.65 30.29
CA LYS A 696 25.32 16.11 31.69
C LYS A 696 26.73 15.92 32.21
N LEU A 697 27.46 14.94 31.67
CA LEU A 697 28.82 14.63 32.06
C LEU A 697 29.84 15.58 31.39
N LEU A 698 29.64 15.91 30.12
CA LEU A 698 30.59 16.69 29.31
C LEU A 698 30.22 18.17 29.18
N GLU A 699 28.96 18.52 29.41
CA GLU A 699 28.40 19.87 29.29
C GLU A 699 28.67 20.54 27.93
N GLN A 700 28.70 19.75 26.84
CA GLN A 700 28.92 20.25 25.47
C GLN A 700 27.61 20.51 24.73
N ASP A 701 27.51 21.70 24.11
CA ASP A 701 26.29 22.18 23.44
C ASP A 701 25.90 21.37 22.19
N ASP A 702 26.88 20.81 21.48
CA ASP A 702 26.65 19.95 20.31
C ASP A 702 25.98 18.63 20.68
N ILE A 703 26.36 17.99 21.79
CA ILE A 703 25.67 16.79 22.31
C ILE A 703 24.24 17.13 22.71
N LYS A 704 24.04 18.28 23.36
CA LYS A 704 22.71 18.78 23.72
C LYS A 704 21.85 19.01 22.49
N GLN A 705 22.40 19.65 21.46
CA GLN A 705 21.70 19.91 20.21
C GLN A 705 21.26 18.59 19.54
N VAL A 706 22.14 17.59 19.47
CA VAL A 706 21.77 16.27 18.92
C VAL A 706 20.68 15.60 19.76
N TYR A 707 20.75 15.70 21.09
CA TYR A 707 19.69 15.20 21.98
C TYR A 707 18.35 15.89 21.70
N ASP A 708 18.32 17.23 21.64
CA ASP A 708 17.13 18.03 21.38
C ASP A 708 16.55 17.77 19.97
N ASP A 709 17.41 17.55 18.97
CA ASP A 709 17.02 17.19 17.61
C ASP A 709 16.40 15.78 17.55
N CYS A 710 16.94 14.81 18.30
CA CYS A 710 16.31 13.49 18.45
C CYS A 710 14.92 13.60 19.04
N ILE A 711 14.76 14.39 20.11
CA ILE A 711 13.46 14.64 20.75
C ILE A 711 12.48 15.30 19.76
N ARG A 712 12.93 16.31 19.01
CA ARG A 712 12.12 16.99 17.98
C ARG A 712 11.70 16.02 16.88
N TYR A 713 12.59 15.14 16.45
CA TYR A 713 12.32 14.13 15.43
C TYR A 713 11.27 13.11 15.89
N ILE A 714 11.43 12.56 17.10
CA ILE A 714 10.48 11.62 17.69
C ILE A 714 9.09 12.26 17.77
N ARG A 715 9.01 13.50 18.29
CA ARG A 715 7.77 14.26 18.35
C ARG A 715 7.11 14.40 16.98
N LYS A 716 7.88 14.83 15.98
CA LYS A 716 7.38 15.05 14.62
C LYS A 716 6.75 13.77 14.07
N LEU A 717 7.46 12.63 14.13
CA LEU A 717 6.94 11.36 13.62
C LEU A 717 5.70 10.87 14.37
N LEU A 718 5.68 10.96 15.70
CA LEU A 718 4.50 10.55 16.49
C LEU A 718 3.26 11.38 16.14
N ASN A 719 3.44 12.69 15.91
CA ASN A 719 2.34 13.57 15.51
C ASN A 719 1.89 13.31 14.07
N GLU A 720 2.82 13.10 13.14
CA GLU A 720 2.50 12.75 11.75
C GLU A 720 1.75 11.41 11.68
N GLU A 721 2.18 10.39 12.44
CA GLU A 721 1.52 9.10 12.52
C GLU A 721 0.09 9.25 13.09
N TYR A 722 -0.08 10.01 14.18
CA TYR A 722 -1.41 10.31 14.72
C TYR A 722 -2.31 10.99 13.68
N GLN A 723 -1.86 12.08 13.06
CA GLN A 723 -2.68 12.84 12.11
C GLN A 723 -3.01 12.02 10.86
N SER A 724 -2.04 11.31 10.31
CA SER A 724 -2.24 10.43 9.15
C SER A 724 -3.22 9.30 9.46
N SER A 725 -3.07 8.65 10.61
CA SER A 725 -3.94 7.53 11.00
C SER A 725 -5.37 7.96 11.30
N ILE A 726 -5.61 9.05 12.04
CA ILE A 726 -6.98 9.55 12.27
C ILE A 726 -7.62 10.02 10.96
N SER A 727 -6.87 10.72 10.10
CA SER A 727 -7.40 11.21 8.83
C SER A 727 -7.82 10.06 7.91
N THR A 728 -7.00 9.02 7.83
CA THR A 728 -7.26 7.82 7.03
C THR A 728 -8.47 7.08 7.57
N PHE A 729 -8.51 6.83 8.89
CA PHE A 729 -9.60 6.11 9.52
C PHE A 729 -10.91 6.88 9.47
N ASN A 730 -10.91 8.18 9.76
CA ASN A 730 -12.10 9.03 9.67
C ASN A 730 -12.62 9.07 8.23
N ARG A 731 -11.74 9.12 7.23
CA ARG A 731 -12.13 9.01 5.81
C ARG A 731 -12.77 7.66 5.48
N CYS A 732 -12.25 6.55 6.02
CA CYS A 732 -12.88 5.23 5.86
C CYS A 732 -14.27 5.21 6.51
N LEU A 733 -14.41 5.81 7.70
CA LEU A 733 -15.70 5.94 8.36
C LEU A 733 -16.70 6.75 7.53
N THR A 734 -16.33 7.92 6.99
CA THR A 734 -17.27 8.81 6.28
C THR A 734 -17.59 8.34 4.86
N ASN A 735 -16.57 7.93 4.10
CA ASN A 735 -16.71 7.79 2.64
C ASN A 735 -17.02 6.37 2.18
N GLN A 736 -16.71 5.33 2.98
CA GLN A 736 -16.97 3.95 2.57
C GLN A 736 -18.40 3.53 2.92
N THR A 737 -19.02 2.72 2.06
CA THR A 737 -20.31 2.09 2.36
C THR A 737 -20.18 0.92 3.34
N VAL A 738 -19.00 0.31 3.43
CA VAL A 738 -18.69 -0.80 4.34
C VAL A 738 -17.35 -0.49 5.00
N LEU A 739 -17.29 -0.59 6.32
CA LEU A 739 -16.04 -0.49 7.07
C LEU A 739 -15.40 -1.88 7.15
N ASN A 740 -14.22 -2.03 6.54
CA ASN A 740 -13.53 -3.32 6.48
C ASN A 740 -12.80 -3.62 7.79
N ILE A 741 -12.63 -4.91 8.10
CA ILE A 741 -11.90 -5.36 9.29
C ILE A 741 -10.43 -4.90 9.24
N GLU A 742 -9.82 -4.92 8.06
CA GLU A 742 -8.43 -4.47 7.85
C GLU A 742 -8.22 -3.00 8.27
N ASP A 743 -9.18 -2.11 7.99
CA ASP A 743 -9.10 -0.70 8.40
C ASP A 743 -9.13 -0.56 9.93
N ILE A 744 -9.92 -1.41 10.59
CA ILE A 744 -10.04 -1.44 12.05
C ILE A 744 -8.76 -1.99 12.69
N GLU A 745 -8.25 -3.12 12.18
CA GLU A 745 -7.01 -3.73 12.67
C GLU A 745 -5.81 -2.80 12.47
N ARG A 746 -5.77 -2.07 11.34
CA ARG A 746 -4.77 -1.03 11.11
C ARG A 746 -4.89 0.11 12.13
N TYR A 747 -6.10 0.58 12.43
CA TYR A 747 -6.29 1.61 13.45
C TYR A 747 -5.91 1.12 14.87
N GLN A 748 -6.24 -0.13 15.21
CA GLN A 748 -5.79 -0.76 16.46
C GLN A 748 -4.27 -0.87 16.54
N THR A 749 -3.60 -1.16 15.42
CA THR A 749 -2.13 -1.20 15.33
C THR A 749 -1.55 0.17 15.70
N PHE A 750 -2.07 1.27 15.16
CA PHE A 750 -1.65 2.62 15.54
C PHE A 750 -1.91 2.96 17.02
N ILE A 751 -3.06 2.54 17.56
CA ILE A 751 -3.34 2.69 19.00
C ILE A 751 -2.30 1.94 19.83
N ASN A 752 -1.92 0.74 19.42
CA ASN A 752 -0.92 -0.06 20.13
C ASN A 752 0.47 0.57 20.04
N HIS A 753 0.88 1.09 18.87
CA HIS A 753 2.12 1.86 18.74
C HIS A 753 2.12 3.07 19.68
N ALA A 754 1.02 3.83 19.71
CA ALA A 754 0.88 4.98 20.58
C ALA A 754 0.97 4.61 22.08
N LYS A 755 0.42 3.44 22.48
CA LYS A 755 0.54 2.91 23.85
C LYS A 755 1.98 2.57 24.21
N LEU A 756 2.72 1.93 23.31
CA LEU A 756 4.13 1.63 23.52
C LEU A 756 4.96 2.92 23.68
N ALA A 757 4.56 4.00 23.00
CA ALA A 757 5.18 5.31 23.09
C ALA A 757 4.82 6.11 24.35
N ASP A 758 3.74 5.79 25.07
CA ASP A 758 3.22 6.64 26.16
C ASP A 758 4.24 6.81 27.30
N LYS A 759 4.94 5.74 27.70
CA LYS A 759 6.02 5.83 28.70
C LYS A 759 7.15 6.76 28.25
N LEU A 760 7.51 6.72 26.97
CA LEU A 760 8.53 7.60 26.40
C LEU A 760 8.08 9.07 26.42
N LYS A 761 6.80 9.33 26.06
CA LYS A 761 6.19 10.67 26.07
C LYS A 761 6.16 11.26 27.48
N GLU A 762 5.73 10.48 28.46
CA GLU A 762 5.67 10.87 29.87
C GLU A 762 7.05 11.22 30.46
N LYS A 763 8.12 10.61 29.93
CA LYS A 763 9.48 10.88 30.41
C LYS A 763 10.15 12.06 29.70
N TYR A 764 10.01 12.18 28.38
CA TYR A 764 10.81 13.11 27.58
C TYR A 764 10.03 14.20 26.85
N LEU A 765 8.72 14.04 26.66
CA LEU A 765 7.89 14.95 25.86
C LEU A 765 6.85 15.71 26.71
N VAL A 766 7.07 15.77 28.03
CA VAL A 766 6.17 16.45 28.97
C VAL A 766 6.01 17.92 28.61
N GLY A 767 4.77 18.39 28.55
CA GLY A 767 4.43 19.77 28.22
C GLY A 767 4.51 20.10 26.73
N GLN A 768 4.75 19.11 25.86
CA GLN A 768 4.72 19.29 24.40
C GLN A 768 3.39 18.76 23.83
N GLU A 769 2.92 19.34 22.71
CA GLU A 769 1.73 18.89 21.99
C GLU A 769 1.99 17.53 21.32
N VAL A 770 1.88 16.45 22.08
CA VAL A 770 2.01 15.06 21.59
C VAL A 770 0.80 14.26 22.03
N PHE A 771 0.16 13.61 21.06
CA PHE A 771 -1.07 12.87 21.31
C PHE A 771 -0.78 11.53 22.00
N HIS A 772 -1.43 11.30 23.15
CA HIS A 772 -1.40 10.02 23.85
C HIS A 772 -2.28 8.98 23.15
N SER A 773 -2.08 7.70 23.46
CA SER A 773 -2.95 6.62 22.93
C SER A 773 -4.44 6.88 23.17
N LYS A 774 -4.78 7.54 24.30
CA LYS A 774 -6.15 7.96 24.61
C LYS A 774 -6.76 8.89 23.55
N ALA A 775 -5.98 9.76 22.91
CA ALA A 775 -6.47 10.68 21.89
C ALA A 775 -7.03 9.99 20.64
N PHE A 776 -6.55 8.77 20.33
CA PHE A 776 -7.14 7.94 19.27
C PHE A 776 -8.53 7.44 19.66
N ILE A 777 -8.67 6.98 20.91
CA ILE A 777 -9.94 6.50 21.45
C ILE A 777 -10.94 7.66 21.55
N ASP A 778 -10.48 8.83 21.99
CA ASP A 778 -11.31 10.03 22.06
C ASP A 778 -11.80 10.46 20.66
N ASN A 779 -10.93 10.45 19.63
CA ASN A 779 -11.33 10.69 18.24
C ASN A 779 -12.36 9.64 17.75
N LEU A 780 -12.15 8.36 18.05
CA LEU A 780 -13.10 7.30 17.68
C LEU A 780 -14.48 7.53 18.33
N ILE A 781 -14.50 7.85 19.62
CA ILE A 781 -15.72 8.17 20.36
C ILE A 781 -16.43 9.37 19.72
N GLU A 782 -15.67 10.43 19.40
CA GLU A 782 -16.19 11.63 18.75
C GLU A 782 -16.82 11.33 17.38
N GLN A 783 -16.14 10.54 16.54
CA GLN A 783 -16.69 10.15 15.23
C GLN A 783 -17.97 9.31 15.36
N VAL A 784 -18.03 8.40 16.34
CA VAL A 784 -19.25 7.63 16.62
C VAL A 784 -20.36 8.54 17.13
N ASP A 785 -20.05 9.55 17.95
CA ASP A 785 -21.04 10.51 18.43
C ASP A 785 -21.62 11.37 17.29
N ILE A 786 -20.79 11.77 16.32
CA ILE A 786 -21.24 12.43 15.09
C ILE A 786 -22.21 11.52 14.33
N PHE A 787 -21.83 10.26 14.07
CA PHE A 787 -22.73 9.30 13.42
C PHE A 787 -24.02 9.06 14.19
N MET A 788 -23.97 8.97 15.50
CA MET A 788 -25.18 8.82 16.31
C MET A 788 -26.09 10.05 16.22
N LYS A 789 -25.51 11.25 16.09
CA LYS A 789 -26.30 12.48 15.89
C LYS A 789 -26.96 12.49 14.52
N ASP A 790 -26.22 12.14 13.47
CA ASP A 790 -26.73 12.10 12.10
C ASP A 790 -27.80 11.00 11.95
N LEU A 791 -27.56 9.81 12.51
CA LEU A 791 -28.53 8.71 12.55
C LEU A 791 -29.85 9.08 13.22
N LYS A 792 -29.82 9.91 14.27
CA LYS A 792 -31.05 10.37 14.95
C LYS A 792 -31.85 11.38 14.13
N ALA A 793 -31.24 12.01 13.14
CA ALA A 793 -31.90 12.95 12.23
C ALA A 793 -32.38 12.28 10.93
N GLU A 794 -31.97 11.03 10.66
CA GLU A 794 -32.38 10.26 9.50
C GLU A 794 -33.65 9.44 9.76
N ASP A 795 -34.47 9.29 8.72
CA ASP A 795 -35.63 8.41 8.75
C ASP A 795 -35.21 6.94 8.73
N LEU A 796 -35.84 6.12 9.57
CA LEU A 796 -35.48 4.72 9.83
C LEU A 796 -35.67 3.79 8.62
N ASP A 797 -36.30 4.24 7.55
CA ASP A 797 -36.52 3.51 6.31
C ASP A 797 -35.48 3.80 5.20
N LYS A 798 -34.44 4.60 5.48
CA LYS A 798 -33.41 4.95 4.50
C LYS A 798 -32.17 4.05 4.59
N SER A 799 -31.58 3.76 3.43
CA SER A 799 -30.37 2.95 3.28
C SER A 799 -29.14 3.43 4.12
N PRO A 800 -28.85 4.75 4.24
CA PRO A 800 -27.73 5.24 5.06
C PRO A 800 -27.81 4.82 6.53
N THR A 801 -29.03 4.69 7.09
CA THR A 801 -29.24 4.24 8.46
C THR A 801 -28.72 2.83 8.68
N LYS A 802 -28.96 1.90 7.74
CA LYS A 802 -28.41 0.53 7.79
C LYS A 802 -26.89 0.53 7.72
N ILE A 803 -26.33 1.32 6.80
CA ILE A 803 -24.87 1.42 6.61
C ILE A 803 -24.20 1.89 7.90
N ASN A 804 -24.68 2.98 8.48
CA ASN A 804 -24.08 3.58 9.66
C ASN A 804 -24.28 2.72 10.92
N LEU A 805 -25.45 2.08 11.10
CA LEU A 805 -25.65 1.11 12.18
C LEU A 805 -24.71 -0.09 12.06
N ASN A 806 -24.47 -0.59 10.85
CA ASN A 806 -23.51 -1.66 10.62
C ASN A 806 -22.08 -1.24 10.95
N LYS A 807 -21.65 -0.03 10.58
CA LYS A 807 -20.34 0.50 10.97
C LYS A 807 -20.19 0.55 12.48
N ILE A 808 -21.15 1.13 13.20
CA ILE A 808 -21.10 1.22 14.68
C ILE A 808 -21.11 -0.18 15.31
N LYS A 809 -21.90 -1.13 14.77
CA LYS A 809 -21.92 -2.53 15.22
C LYS A 809 -20.55 -3.19 15.12
N ILE A 810 -19.86 -3.02 13.99
CA ILE A 810 -18.52 -3.56 13.80
C ILE A 810 -17.54 -2.86 14.76
N LEU A 811 -17.57 -1.53 14.86
CA LEU A 811 -16.72 -0.79 15.81
C LEU A 811 -16.91 -1.27 17.26
N ALA A 812 -18.15 -1.48 17.71
CA ALA A 812 -18.47 -2.00 19.04
C ALA A 812 -17.92 -3.41 19.29
N LYS A 813 -17.67 -4.20 18.25
CA LYS A 813 -17.03 -5.52 18.37
C LYS A 813 -15.54 -5.39 18.73
N TYR A 814 -14.85 -4.42 18.15
CA TYR A 814 -13.40 -4.25 18.27
C TYR A 814 -12.97 -3.21 19.33
N PHE A 815 -13.85 -2.27 19.68
CA PHE A 815 -13.59 -1.21 20.65
C PHE A 815 -14.62 -1.25 21.78
N GLN A 816 -14.16 -1.50 23.01
CA GLN A 816 -15.04 -1.69 24.18
C GLN A 816 -15.79 -0.40 24.53
N GLU A 817 -15.15 0.74 24.31
CA GLU A 817 -15.63 2.09 24.55
C GLU A 817 -16.88 2.42 23.71
N ILE A 818 -17.07 1.72 22.59
CA ILE A 818 -18.19 1.92 21.66
C ILE A 818 -19.39 1.01 21.96
N LYS A 819 -19.21 -0.04 22.78
CA LYS A 819 -20.28 -1.03 23.05
C LYS A 819 -21.54 -0.43 23.67
N ASN A 820 -21.37 0.48 24.63
CA ASN A 820 -22.52 1.11 25.30
C ASN A 820 -23.24 2.06 24.33
N LYS A 821 -22.50 2.86 23.56
CA LYS A 821 -23.04 3.73 22.51
C LYS A 821 -23.87 2.96 21.47
N TYR A 822 -23.38 1.80 21.04
CA TYR A 822 -24.13 0.93 20.13
C TYR A 822 -25.44 0.40 20.77
N LYS A 823 -25.42 -0.01 22.04
CA LYS A 823 -26.64 -0.43 22.74
C LYS A 823 -27.64 0.73 22.87
N ASP A 824 -27.16 1.94 23.16
CA ASP A 824 -28.00 3.12 23.31
C ASP A 824 -28.70 3.49 21.98
N ILE A 825 -27.98 3.46 20.85
CA ILE A 825 -28.59 3.75 19.55
C ILE A 825 -29.58 2.66 19.13
N CYS A 826 -29.29 1.38 19.39
CA CYS A 826 -30.23 0.29 19.18
C CYS A 826 -31.53 0.49 19.98
N LYS A 827 -31.43 0.93 21.24
CA LYS A 827 -32.60 1.22 22.06
C LYS A 827 -33.44 2.36 21.47
N ILE A 828 -32.79 3.44 21.02
CA ILE A 828 -33.48 4.57 20.38
C ILE A 828 -34.25 4.11 19.13
N PHE A 829 -33.62 3.28 18.28
CA PHE A 829 -34.31 2.77 17.09
C PHE A 829 -35.37 1.71 17.39
N ALA A 830 -35.25 0.96 18.49
CA ALA A 830 -36.34 0.11 18.96
C ALA A 830 -37.57 0.93 19.36
N ASP A 831 -37.37 2.03 20.09
CA ASP A 831 -38.44 2.96 20.47
C ASP A 831 -39.05 3.66 19.23
N GLU A 832 -38.22 4.04 18.25
CA GLU A 832 -38.68 4.67 17.00
C GLU A 832 -39.46 3.69 16.12
N PHE A 833 -39.01 2.44 15.99
CA PHE A 833 -39.77 1.39 15.32
C PHE A 833 -41.14 1.19 15.95
N ASP A 834 -41.22 1.24 17.29
CA ASP A 834 -42.49 1.16 18.01
C ASP A 834 -43.39 2.36 17.72
N ARG A 835 -42.84 3.57 17.58
CA ARG A 835 -43.62 4.73 17.13
C ARG A 835 -44.14 4.56 15.71
N ILE A 836 -43.35 4.02 14.78
CA ILE A 836 -43.80 3.73 13.40
C ILE A 836 -44.95 2.72 13.43
N VAL A 837 -44.86 1.66 14.24
CA VAL A 837 -45.94 0.68 14.42
C VAL A 837 -47.22 1.34 14.96
N GLN A 838 -47.12 2.22 15.96
CA GLN A 838 -48.29 2.93 16.51
C GLN A 838 -48.87 3.96 15.53
N SER A 839 -48.01 4.67 14.80
CA SER A 839 -48.40 5.59 13.73
C SER A 839 -49.17 4.85 12.63
N PHE A 840 -48.65 3.70 12.18
CA PHE A 840 -49.33 2.84 11.22
C PHE A 840 -50.72 2.40 11.71
N LYS A 841 -50.83 1.99 12.98
CA LYS A 841 -52.13 1.64 13.59
C LYS A 841 -53.11 2.81 13.58
N SER A 842 -52.64 4.03 13.81
CA SER A 842 -53.48 5.24 13.76
C SER A 842 -53.89 5.59 12.33
N ILE A 843 -52.98 5.47 11.36
CA ILE A 843 -53.25 5.72 9.92
C ILE A 843 -54.28 4.73 9.36
N LEU A 844 -54.32 3.49 9.86
CA LEU A 844 -55.36 2.53 9.49
C LEU A 844 -56.77 3.06 9.78
N GLU A 845 -56.95 3.91 10.79
CA GLU A 845 -58.25 4.51 11.14
C GLU A 845 -58.69 5.59 10.13
N GLU A 846 -57.75 6.24 9.44
CA GLU A 846 -58.00 7.33 8.48
C GLU A 846 -58.51 6.86 7.10
N LYS A 847 -58.46 5.54 6.83
CA LYS A 847 -58.96 4.87 5.61
C LYS A 847 -58.37 5.36 4.27
N ASN A 848 -57.21 6.04 4.27
CA ASN A 848 -56.51 6.41 3.04
C ASN A 848 -55.53 5.30 2.60
N MET A 849 -55.91 4.54 1.56
CA MET A 849 -55.13 3.39 1.08
C MET A 849 -53.71 3.73 0.61
N ILE A 850 -53.48 4.92 0.05
CA ILE A 850 -52.15 5.34 -0.41
C ILE A 850 -51.24 5.58 0.80
N THR A 851 -51.74 6.28 1.81
CA THR A 851 -51.02 6.55 3.06
C THR A 851 -50.73 5.26 3.82
N ILE A 852 -51.70 4.34 3.89
CA ILE A 852 -51.54 3.02 4.53
C ILE A 852 -50.47 2.18 3.79
N ALA A 853 -50.51 2.14 2.45
CA ALA A 853 -49.53 1.39 1.66
C ALA A 853 -48.10 1.93 1.84
N ASN A 854 -47.94 3.27 1.84
CA ASN A 854 -46.65 3.91 2.07
C ASN A 854 -46.14 3.64 3.50
N SER A 855 -47.01 3.74 4.50
CA SER A 855 -46.64 3.48 5.90
C SER A 855 -46.28 2.00 6.15
N LEU A 856 -46.97 1.05 5.50
CA LEU A 856 -46.61 -0.37 5.56
C LEU A 856 -45.26 -0.65 4.88
N LYS A 857 -44.94 0.07 3.79
CA LYS A 857 -43.63 0.01 3.14
C LYS A 857 -42.53 0.53 4.06
N THR A 858 -42.70 1.72 4.64
CA THR A 858 -41.76 2.28 5.64
C THR A 858 -41.54 1.30 6.80
N LEU A 859 -42.60 0.65 7.30
CA LEU A 859 -42.48 -0.35 8.36
C LEU A 859 -41.70 -1.60 7.91
N SER A 860 -41.90 -2.06 6.67
CA SER A 860 -41.16 -3.18 6.07
C SER A 860 -39.68 -2.84 5.88
N ASP A 861 -39.39 -1.65 5.37
CA ASP A 861 -38.02 -1.16 5.13
C ASP A 861 -37.28 -1.01 6.48
N ALA A 862 -37.91 -0.39 7.47
CA ALA A 862 -37.39 -0.28 8.84
C ALA A 862 -37.11 -1.67 9.48
N CYS A 863 -38.02 -2.64 9.29
CA CYS A 863 -37.82 -4.00 9.79
C CYS A 863 -36.58 -4.68 9.15
N THR A 864 -36.37 -4.45 7.85
CA THR A 864 -35.23 -5.01 7.09
C THR A 864 -33.90 -4.35 7.43
N ILE A 865 -33.95 -3.07 7.83
CA ILE A 865 -32.79 -2.33 8.31
C ILE A 865 -32.38 -2.81 9.69
N LEU A 866 -33.35 -3.04 10.60
CA LEU A 866 -33.10 -3.35 12.00
C LEU A 866 -32.95 -4.84 12.33
N GLU A 867 -33.25 -5.76 11.42
CA GLU A 867 -33.21 -7.21 11.71
C GLU A 867 -31.85 -7.74 12.17
N ASP A 868 -30.76 -7.06 11.80
CA ASP A 868 -29.38 -7.40 12.21
C ASP A 868 -28.95 -6.69 13.51
N HIS A 869 -29.75 -5.77 14.03
CA HIS A 869 -29.42 -4.89 15.15
C HIS A 869 -30.29 -5.09 16.38
N LEU A 870 -31.52 -5.61 16.22
CA LEU A 870 -32.49 -5.88 17.28
C LEU A 870 -32.95 -7.34 17.24
N ASP A 871 -33.84 -7.71 18.17
CA ASP A 871 -34.47 -9.03 18.17
C ASP A 871 -35.35 -9.22 16.91
N LYS A 872 -34.83 -10.05 16.00
CA LYS A 872 -35.45 -10.37 14.71
C LYS A 872 -36.86 -10.96 14.85
N GLU A 873 -37.10 -11.79 15.86
CA GLU A 873 -38.40 -12.41 16.06
C GLU A 873 -39.42 -11.40 16.58
N LEU A 874 -39.00 -10.50 17.49
CA LEU A 874 -39.86 -9.42 17.97
C LEU A 874 -40.24 -8.44 16.85
N LEU A 875 -39.28 -8.04 16.01
CA LEU A 875 -39.53 -7.15 14.86
C LEU A 875 -40.52 -7.78 13.88
N LYS A 876 -40.27 -9.03 13.47
CA LYS A 876 -41.16 -9.78 12.56
C LYS A 876 -42.55 -9.95 13.15
N LYS A 877 -42.67 -10.23 14.46
CA LYS A 877 -43.95 -10.33 15.16
C LYS A 877 -44.74 -9.03 15.04
N LYS A 878 -44.14 -7.88 15.40
CA LYS A 878 -44.79 -6.56 15.34
C LYS A 878 -45.19 -6.17 13.90
N TYR A 879 -44.33 -6.46 12.92
CA TYR A 879 -44.65 -6.26 11.50
C TYR A 879 -45.83 -7.13 11.05
N ASN A 880 -45.82 -8.42 11.39
CA ASN A 880 -46.89 -9.36 11.04
C ASN A 880 -48.22 -8.99 11.70
N GLU A 881 -48.21 -8.57 12.97
CA GLU A 881 -49.41 -8.05 13.66
C GLU A 881 -49.99 -6.84 12.94
N SER A 882 -49.13 -5.90 12.51
CA SER A 882 -49.54 -4.71 11.74
C SER A 882 -50.11 -5.11 10.37
N LYS A 883 -49.45 -6.03 9.65
CA LYS A 883 -49.94 -6.58 8.38
C LYS A 883 -51.29 -7.27 8.54
N LEU A 884 -51.49 -8.04 9.62
CA LEU A 884 -52.77 -8.69 9.92
C LEU A 884 -53.87 -7.67 10.23
N ALA A 885 -53.57 -6.62 11.00
CA ALA A 885 -54.50 -5.53 11.28
C ALA A 885 -54.95 -4.84 9.97
N PHE A 886 -54.02 -4.55 9.06
CA PHE A 886 -54.35 -4.04 7.72
C PHE A 886 -55.25 -4.99 6.93
N LEU A 887 -54.94 -6.29 6.89
CA LEU A 887 -55.76 -7.26 6.15
C LEU A 887 -57.18 -7.37 6.74
N GLN A 888 -57.32 -7.24 8.06
CA GLN A 888 -58.63 -7.22 8.72
C GLN A 888 -59.40 -5.95 8.41
N ASP A 889 -58.77 -4.78 8.51
CA ASP A 889 -59.41 -3.49 8.16
C ASP A 889 -59.79 -3.44 6.68
N PHE A 890 -58.90 -3.87 5.79
CA PHE A 890 -59.19 -4.00 4.36
C PHE A 890 -60.41 -4.91 4.11
N ARG A 891 -60.48 -6.09 4.77
CA ARG A 891 -61.64 -6.98 4.68
C ARG A 891 -62.92 -6.33 5.22
N ASN A 892 -62.84 -5.55 6.29
CA ASN A 892 -63.99 -4.85 6.88
C ASN A 892 -64.45 -3.68 6.00
N SER A 893 -63.53 -2.93 5.42
CA SER A 893 -63.80 -1.85 4.45
C SER A 893 -64.43 -2.40 3.16
N VAL A 894 -63.96 -3.55 2.68
CA VAL A 894 -64.58 -4.29 1.57
C VAL A 894 -65.97 -4.83 1.93
N ARG A 895 -66.25 -5.14 3.21
CA ARG A 895 -67.60 -5.51 3.70
C ARG A 895 -68.54 -4.32 3.92
N GLN A 896 -68.03 -3.13 4.24
CA GLN A 896 -68.82 -1.91 4.42
C GLN A 896 -69.23 -1.27 3.09
N PHE A 897 -68.41 -1.37 2.06
CA PHE A 897 -68.92 -1.19 0.71
C PHE A 897 -69.88 -2.35 0.44
N ASN A 898 -71.15 -2.03 0.19
CA ASN A 898 -72.12 -2.99 -0.32
C ASN A 898 -71.77 -3.32 -1.79
N VAL A 899 -70.52 -3.75 -2.03
CA VAL A 899 -69.92 -4.03 -3.34
C VAL A 899 -70.78 -5.05 -4.04
N VAL A 900 -71.33 -6.03 -3.33
CA VAL A 900 -72.19 -7.05 -3.92
C VAL A 900 -73.47 -6.41 -4.48
N ASP A 901 -74.15 -5.53 -3.75
CA ASP A 901 -75.39 -4.90 -4.22
C ASP A 901 -75.14 -3.81 -5.28
N ASN A 902 -74.05 -3.03 -5.15
CA ASN A 902 -73.67 -2.04 -6.16
C ASN A 902 -73.18 -2.72 -7.45
N THR A 903 -72.41 -3.81 -7.34
CA THR A 903 -71.98 -4.60 -8.50
C THR A 903 -73.17 -5.30 -9.15
N LYS A 904 -74.13 -5.81 -8.38
CA LYS A 904 -75.41 -6.32 -8.92
C LYS A 904 -76.14 -5.23 -9.73
N GLN A 905 -76.28 -4.02 -9.20
CA GLN A 905 -76.93 -2.92 -9.90
C GLN A 905 -76.16 -2.45 -11.15
N GLN A 906 -74.82 -2.40 -11.09
CA GLN A 906 -74.00 -2.05 -12.24
C GLN A 906 -74.05 -3.12 -13.34
N ILE A 907 -74.06 -4.41 -12.97
CA ILE A 907 -74.26 -5.51 -13.91
C ILE A 907 -75.64 -5.39 -14.58
N ILE A 908 -76.71 -5.17 -13.80
CA ILE A 908 -78.06 -4.97 -14.35
C ILE A 908 -78.09 -3.75 -15.29
N GLN A 909 -77.46 -2.64 -14.91
CA GLN A 909 -77.44 -1.43 -15.73
C GLN A 909 -76.63 -1.61 -17.02
N HIS A 910 -75.50 -2.32 -16.96
CA HIS A 910 -74.68 -2.62 -18.12
C HIS A 910 -75.45 -3.52 -19.12
N VAL A 911 -76.10 -4.59 -18.63
CA VAL A 911 -76.92 -5.47 -19.46
C VAL A 911 -78.11 -4.72 -20.08
N LYS A 912 -78.76 -3.81 -19.35
CA LYS A 912 -79.81 -2.92 -19.90
C LYS A 912 -79.30 -1.96 -20.98
N ASN A 913 -78.09 -1.42 -20.81
CA ASN A 913 -77.48 -0.54 -21.81
C ASN A 913 -77.11 -1.29 -23.10
N LEU A 914 -76.60 -2.52 -22.96
CA LEU A 914 -76.33 -3.41 -24.10
C LEU A 914 -77.64 -3.77 -24.82
N GLN A 915 -78.70 -4.14 -24.09
CA GLN A 915 -80.04 -4.38 -24.66
C GLN A 915 -80.54 -3.17 -25.45
N LYS A 916 -80.47 -1.96 -24.87
CA LYS A 916 -80.90 -0.73 -25.55
C LYS A 916 -80.14 -0.50 -26.86
N SER A 917 -78.84 -0.78 -26.86
CA SER A 917 -77.97 -0.61 -28.03
C SER A 917 -78.29 -1.61 -29.17
N ILE A 918 -78.76 -2.82 -28.82
CA ILE A 918 -79.24 -3.84 -29.77
C ILE A 918 -80.58 -3.43 -30.38
N VAL A 919 -81.54 -3.01 -29.57
CA VAL A 919 -82.91 -2.70 -30.03
C VAL A 919 -82.97 -1.43 -30.87
N GLN A 920 -82.06 -0.48 -30.67
CA GLN A 920 -82.01 0.79 -31.42
C GLN A 920 -81.41 0.66 -32.84
N LYS A 921 -80.82 -0.48 -33.20
CA LYS A 921 -80.23 -0.71 -34.51
C LYS A 921 -81.18 -1.54 -35.37
N ASP A 922 -81.50 -1.04 -36.56
CA ASP A 922 -82.29 -1.82 -37.51
C ASP A 922 -81.42 -2.88 -38.17
N ILE A 923 -82.01 -4.06 -38.35
CA ILE A 923 -81.37 -5.26 -38.91
C ILE A 923 -82.10 -5.56 -40.21
N ASP A 924 -81.49 -5.14 -41.32
CA ASP A 924 -81.99 -5.30 -42.67
C ASP A 924 -80.84 -5.56 -43.66
N LEU A 925 -81.17 -5.75 -44.93
CA LEU A 925 -80.19 -5.97 -46.00
C LEU A 925 -79.43 -4.71 -46.40
N ASP A 926 -79.96 -3.52 -46.11
CA ASP A 926 -79.35 -2.26 -46.51
C ASP A 926 -78.21 -1.84 -45.57
N ASN A 927 -78.21 -2.34 -44.34
CA ASN A 927 -77.21 -2.06 -43.32
C ASN A 927 -76.49 -3.33 -42.81
N PRO A 928 -75.79 -4.08 -43.68
CA PRO A 928 -75.14 -5.33 -43.30
C PRO A 928 -74.02 -5.14 -42.26
N SER A 929 -73.49 -3.94 -42.04
CA SER A 929 -72.54 -3.69 -40.96
C SER A 929 -73.19 -3.62 -39.57
N ASN A 930 -74.50 -3.31 -39.48
CA ASN A 930 -75.22 -3.32 -38.22
C ASN A 930 -75.33 -4.74 -37.66
N ILE A 931 -75.39 -5.78 -38.50
CA ILE A 931 -75.46 -7.16 -38.01
C ILE A 931 -74.20 -7.51 -37.21
N ALA A 932 -73.01 -7.15 -37.67
CA ALA A 932 -71.76 -7.44 -36.98
C ALA A 932 -71.71 -6.76 -35.59
N PHE A 933 -72.14 -5.49 -35.52
CA PHE A 933 -72.26 -4.75 -34.26
C PHE A 933 -73.29 -5.40 -33.32
N VAL A 934 -74.48 -5.70 -33.82
CA VAL A 934 -75.56 -6.28 -32.99
C VAL A 934 -75.19 -7.71 -32.55
N CYS A 935 -74.56 -8.53 -33.41
CA CYS A 935 -74.04 -9.85 -33.09
C CYS A 935 -73.01 -9.81 -31.97
N SER A 936 -72.02 -8.91 -32.07
CA SER A 936 -71.00 -8.75 -31.02
C SER A 936 -71.61 -8.40 -29.68
N LYS A 937 -72.58 -7.47 -29.66
CA LYS A 937 -73.28 -7.08 -28.43
C LYS A 937 -74.23 -8.16 -27.89
N ALA A 938 -74.86 -8.95 -28.76
CA ALA A 938 -75.69 -10.08 -28.35
C ALA A 938 -74.85 -11.24 -27.77
N LEU A 939 -73.64 -11.47 -28.29
CA LEU A 939 -72.69 -12.43 -27.72
C LEU A 939 -72.17 -11.96 -26.36
N GLU A 940 -71.79 -10.69 -26.22
CA GLU A 940 -71.38 -10.07 -24.94
C GLU A 940 -72.47 -10.22 -23.87
N ILE A 941 -73.75 -10.02 -24.24
CA ILE A 941 -74.88 -10.26 -23.33
C ILE A 941 -75.04 -11.74 -22.96
N ASN A 942 -74.80 -12.67 -23.89
CA ASN A 942 -74.93 -14.11 -23.61
C ASN A 942 -73.77 -14.69 -22.78
N GLU A 943 -72.55 -14.17 -22.91
CA GLU A 943 -71.44 -14.53 -22.02
C GLU A 943 -71.74 -14.16 -20.56
N MET A 944 -72.49 -13.07 -20.34
CA MET A 944 -72.94 -12.64 -19.01
C MET A 944 -73.96 -13.60 -18.37
N LYS A 945 -74.47 -14.59 -19.12
CA LYS A 945 -75.33 -15.65 -18.56
C LYS A 945 -74.60 -16.49 -17.51
N ALA A 946 -73.26 -16.61 -17.57
CA ALA A 946 -72.49 -17.30 -16.54
C ALA A 946 -72.65 -16.68 -15.13
N VAL A 947 -73.16 -15.45 -15.05
CA VAL A 947 -73.36 -14.70 -13.80
C VAL A 947 -74.81 -14.82 -13.29
N GLU A 948 -75.65 -15.66 -13.91
CA GLU A 948 -77.09 -15.78 -13.59
C GLU A 948 -77.37 -16.27 -12.16
N GLU A 949 -76.51 -17.14 -11.60
CA GLU A 949 -76.64 -17.60 -10.22
C GLU A 949 -76.44 -16.45 -9.20
N ILE A 950 -75.70 -15.41 -9.60
CA ILE A 950 -75.33 -14.27 -8.74
C ILE A 950 -76.31 -13.10 -8.93
N VAL A 951 -76.82 -12.90 -10.15
CA VAL A 951 -77.75 -11.80 -10.50
C VAL A 951 -78.94 -12.34 -11.31
N PRO A 952 -79.95 -12.96 -10.68
CA PRO A 952 -81.06 -13.61 -11.40
C PRO A 952 -81.84 -12.67 -12.33
N ASP A 953 -81.87 -11.37 -12.03
CA ASP A 953 -82.60 -10.34 -12.77
C ASP A 953 -82.15 -10.17 -14.23
N ILE A 954 -80.91 -10.58 -14.57
CA ILE A 954 -80.40 -10.47 -15.95
C ILE A 954 -80.99 -11.53 -16.88
N VAL A 955 -81.50 -12.64 -16.35
CA VAL A 955 -82.02 -13.79 -17.13
C VAL A 955 -83.16 -13.34 -18.04
N GLN A 956 -84.08 -12.53 -17.52
CA GLN A 956 -85.22 -12.00 -18.29
C GLN A 956 -84.75 -11.05 -19.41
N ILE A 957 -83.73 -10.23 -19.14
CA ILE A 957 -83.20 -9.27 -20.11
C ILE A 957 -82.48 -9.99 -21.25
N ILE A 958 -81.64 -10.98 -20.93
CA ILE A 958 -80.96 -11.86 -21.90
C ILE A 958 -82.00 -12.59 -22.76
N GLY A 959 -83.05 -13.15 -22.13
CA GLY A 959 -84.14 -13.82 -22.84
C GLY A 959 -84.84 -12.92 -23.87
N THR A 960 -85.16 -11.68 -23.47
CA THR A 960 -85.83 -10.70 -24.34
C THR A 960 -84.95 -10.32 -25.54
N VAL A 961 -83.64 -10.13 -25.33
CA VAL A 961 -82.68 -9.82 -26.40
C VAL A 961 -82.58 -10.97 -27.40
N ASN A 962 -82.46 -12.20 -26.91
CA ASN A 962 -82.33 -13.39 -27.75
C ASN A 962 -83.58 -13.59 -28.63
N GLU A 963 -84.78 -13.34 -28.09
CA GLU A 963 -86.03 -13.43 -28.84
C GLU A 963 -86.14 -12.33 -29.92
N TYR A 964 -85.86 -11.07 -29.57
CA TYR A 964 -85.82 -9.96 -30.54
C TYR A 964 -84.86 -10.26 -31.70
N PHE A 965 -83.66 -10.70 -31.36
CA PHE A 965 -82.60 -10.99 -32.32
C PHE A 965 -82.99 -12.13 -33.27
N LYS A 966 -83.53 -13.23 -32.73
CA LYS A 966 -84.00 -14.39 -33.51
C LYS A 966 -85.11 -14.01 -34.49
N ASN A 967 -86.07 -13.20 -34.04
CA ASN A 967 -87.20 -12.78 -34.88
C ASN A 967 -86.75 -11.86 -36.03
N LYS A 968 -85.89 -10.88 -35.75
CA LYS A 968 -85.40 -9.93 -36.76
C LYS A 968 -84.50 -10.59 -37.81
N ILE A 969 -83.56 -11.43 -37.40
CA ILE A 969 -82.71 -12.16 -38.36
C ILE A 969 -83.56 -13.16 -39.16
N GLY A 970 -84.47 -13.87 -38.50
CA GLY A 970 -85.38 -14.79 -39.19
C GLY A 970 -86.18 -14.11 -40.31
N TYR A 971 -86.63 -12.87 -40.09
CA TYR A 971 -87.31 -12.08 -41.11
C TYR A 971 -86.40 -11.79 -42.31
N VAL A 972 -85.17 -11.33 -42.09
CA VAL A 972 -84.21 -11.03 -43.17
C VAL A 972 -83.83 -12.29 -43.94
N LEU A 973 -83.55 -13.39 -43.25
CA LEU A 973 -83.24 -14.68 -43.88
C LEU A 973 -84.39 -15.19 -44.75
N ASN A 974 -85.63 -15.07 -44.28
CA ASN A 974 -86.80 -15.42 -45.07
C ASN A 974 -86.93 -14.52 -46.30
N SER A 975 -86.69 -13.21 -46.16
CA SER A 975 -86.68 -12.26 -47.28
C SER A 975 -85.65 -12.62 -48.36
N ILE A 976 -84.43 -13.02 -47.97
CA ILE A 976 -83.41 -13.50 -48.93
C ILE A 976 -83.92 -14.75 -49.64
N LYS A 977 -84.45 -15.73 -48.89
CA LYS A 977 -84.93 -17.00 -49.43
C LYS A 977 -86.09 -16.83 -50.41
N THR A 978 -87.01 -15.93 -50.13
CA THR A 978 -88.15 -15.63 -51.01
C THR A 978 -87.72 -14.84 -52.25
N THR A 979 -86.76 -13.92 -52.12
CA THR A 979 -86.29 -13.09 -53.23
C THR A 979 -85.49 -13.90 -54.23
N PHE A 980 -84.62 -14.81 -53.75
CA PHE A 980 -83.70 -15.59 -54.58
C PHE A 980 -84.12 -17.05 -54.70
N ASN A 981 -85.38 -17.26 -55.12
CA ASN A 981 -85.93 -18.59 -55.38
C ASN A 981 -85.95 -18.87 -56.90
N ILE A 982 -85.18 -19.89 -57.32
CA ILE A 982 -84.94 -20.17 -58.74
C ILE A 982 -86.20 -20.60 -59.49
N ASP A 983 -87.09 -21.35 -58.84
CA ASP A 983 -88.32 -21.87 -59.45
C ASP A 983 -89.32 -20.75 -59.70
N SER A 984 -89.42 -19.82 -58.75
CA SER A 984 -90.26 -18.62 -58.89
C SER A 984 -89.73 -17.66 -59.96
N TRP A 985 -88.40 -17.60 -60.13
CA TRP A 985 -87.75 -16.73 -61.10
C TRP A 985 -87.91 -17.27 -62.52
N LYS A 986 -87.72 -18.58 -62.74
CA LYS A 986 -87.88 -19.24 -64.05
C LYS A 986 -89.27 -19.05 -64.68
N GLN A 987 -90.31 -18.77 -63.87
CA GLN A 987 -91.67 -18.53 -64.35
C GLN A 987 -91.92 -17.10 -64.85
N LYS A 988 -91.00 -16.16 -64.59
CA LYS A 988 -91.11 -14.76 -65.00
C LYS A 988 -90.25 -14.55 -66.26
N THR A 989 -90.89 -14.40 -67.42
CA THR A 989 -90.20 -14.09 -68.67
C THR A 989 -89.47 -12.74 -68.55
N SER A 990 -88.15 -12.75 -68.78
CA SER A 990 -87.25 -11.58 -68.93
C SER A 990 -87.22 -10.57 -67.75
N GLN A 991 -86.91 -11.02 -66.53
CA GLN A 991 -86.53 -10.12 -65.43
C GLN A 991 -85.03 -10.16 -65.16
N LEU A 992 -84.41 -8.98 -65.07
CA LEU A 992 -83.06 -8.79 -64.55
C LEU A 992 -83.02 -9.10 -63.05
N ILE A 993 -81.92 -9.67 -62.57
CA ILE A 993 -81.69 -9.88 -61.14
C ILE A 993 -81.20 -8.60 -60.49
N ASP A 994 -81.71 -8.32 -59.28
CA ASP A 994 -81.12 -7.31 -58.41
C ASP A 994 -79.85 -7.85 -57.75
N PHE A 995 -78.71 -7.65 -58.41
CA PHE A 995 -77.41 -8.06 -57.87
C PHE A 995 -76.97 -7.28 -56.65
N ASN A 996 -77.48 -6.05 -56.46
CA ASN A 996 -77.22 -5.29 -55.24
C ASN A 996 -77.88 -5.97 -54.04
N ALA A 997 -79.12 -6.44 -54.19
CA ALA A 997 -79.78 -7.24 -53.17
C ALA A 997 -79.07 -8.59 -52.93
N ALA A 998 -78.52 -9.23 -53.97
CA ALA A 998 -77.78 -10.48 -53.83
C ALA A 998 -76.44 -10.28 -53.10
N GLU A 999 -75.68 -9.24 -53.47
CA GLU A 999 -74.42 -8.84 -52.85
C GLU A 999 -74.63 -8.48 -51.36
N LYS A 1000 -75.68 -7.70 -51.06
CA LYS A 1000 -76.11 -7.40 -49.68
C LYS A 1000 -76.50 -8.66 -48.92
N GLY A 1001 -77.26 -9.56 -49.55
CA GLY A 1001 -77.62 -10.86 -49.00
C GLY A 1001 -76.40 -11.71 -48.63
N PHE A 1002 -75.41 -11.79 -49.51
CA PHE A 1002 -74.17 -12.51 -49.21
C PHE A 1002 -73.37 -11.89 -48.06
N LYS A 1003 -73.26 -10.55 -48.01
CA LYS A 1003 -72.60 -9.84 -46.91
C LYS A 1003 -73.31 -10.16 -45.58
N PHE A 1004 -74.63 -10.01 -45.54
CA PHE A 1004 -75.45 -10.31 -44.36
C PHE A 1004 -75.28 -11.75 -43.88
N LEU A 1005 -75.35 -12.72 -44.80
CA LEU A 1005 -75.22 -14.15 -44.47
C LEU A 1005 -73.82 -14.54 -44.01
N ASN A 1006 -72.76 -13.92 -44.58
CA ASN A 1006 -71.40 -14.19 -44.13
C ASN A 1006 -71.16 -13.72 -42.69
N GLU A 1007 -71.70 -12.56 -42.31
CA GLU A 1007 -71.63 -12.09 -40.92
C GLU A 1007 -72.42 -12.99 -39.96
N CYS A 1008 -73.55 -13.57 -40.42
CA CYS A 1008 -74.37 -14.49 -39.63
C CYS A 1008 -73.72 -15.86 -39.37
N LYS A 1009 -72.68 -16.27 -40.13
CA LYS A 1009 -72.02 -17.59 -39.94
C LYS A 1009 -71.44 -17.79 -38.55
N SER A 1010 -70.99 -16.71 -37.92
CA SER A 1010 -70.36 -16.74 -36.59
C SER A 1010 -71.34 -17.08 -35.46
N ILE A 1011 -72.65 -17.03 -35.71
CA ILE A 1011 -73.70 -17.12 -34.67
C ILE A 1011 -74.74 -18.22 -34.90
N ASP A 1012 -74.69 -18.96 -36.02
CA ASP A 1012 -75.64 -20.06 -36.35
C ASP A 1012 -75.79 -21.06 -35.19
N ILE A 1013 -74.68 -21.41 -34.51
CA ILE A 1013 -74.66 -22.37 -33.40
C ILE A 1013 -75.31 -21.80 -32.13
N SER A 1014 -75.11 -20.51 -31.86
CA SER A 1014 -75.47 -19.90 -30.56
C SER A 1014 -76.96 -19.52 -30.47
N PHE A 1015 -77.62 -19.28 -31.61
CA PHE A 1015 -79.01 -18.80 -31.64
C PHE A 1015 -79.98 -19.74 -32.39
N GLY A 1016 -79.50 -20.87 -32.90
CA GLY A 1016 -80.32 -21.83 -33.65
C GLY A 1016 -80.91 -21.23 -34.92
N ILE A 1017 -80.13 -20.39 -35.59
CA ILE A 1017 -80.46 -19.75 -36.86
C ILE A 1017 -79.83 -20.62 -37.96
N ASP A 1018 -80.53 -20.81 -39.09
CA ASP A 1018 -80.06 -21.61 -40.23
C ASP A 1018 -79.65 -20.70 -41.40
N SER A 1019 -78.67 -19.82 -41.16
CA SER A 1019 -78.15 -18.94 -42.22
C SER A 1019 -77.37 -19.74 -43.26
N THR A 1020 -76.77 -20.86 -42.87
CA THR A 1020 -76.02 -21.76 -43.76
C THR A 1020 -76.90 -22.32 -44.89
N SER A 1021 -78.12 -22.78 -44.61
CA SER A 1021 -79.07 -23.26 -45.63
C SER A 1021 -79.54 -22.16 -46.58
N VAL A 1022 -79.78 -20.94 -46.06
CA VAL A 1022 -80.18 -19.79 -46.87
C VAL A 1022 -79.03 -19.34 -47.78
N LEU A 1023 -77.79 -19.36 -47.28
CA LEU A 1023 -76.60 -19.11 -48.09
C LEU A 1023 -76.42 -20.14 -49.20
N ALA A 1024 -76.61 -21.43 -48.91
CA ALA A 1024 -76.57 -22.47 -49.92
C ALA A 1024 -77.63 -22.24 -51.01
N THR A 1025 -78.83 -21.82 -50.61
CA THR A 1025 -79.93 -21.48 -51.53
C THR A 1025 -79.55 -20.30 -52.44
N LEU A 1026 -79.03 -19.20 -51.87
CA LEU A 1026 -78.61 -18.02 -52.62
C LEU A 1026 -77.46 -18.33 -53.59
N LYS A 1027 -76.45 -19.10 -53.15
CA LYS A 1027 -75.35 -19.55 -54.02
C LYS A 1027 -75.86 -20.37 -55.19
N ASN A 1028 -76.77 -21.30 -54.92
CA ASN A 1028 -77.34 -22.14 -55.96
C ASN A 1028 -78.14 -21.32 -56.98
N PHE A 1029 -78.91 -20.33 -56.51
CA PHE A 1029 -79.64 -19.40 -57.37
C PHE A 1029 -78.71 -18.65 -58.33
N ILE A 1030 -77.66 -18.01 -57.81
CA ILE A 1030 -76.69 -17.25 -58.64
C ILE A 1030 -75.97 -18.17 -59.63
N ARG A 1031 -75.61 -19.39 -59.21
CA ARG A 1031 -74.96 -20.37 -60.09
C ARG A 1031 -75.88 -20.79 -61.24
N GLU A 1032 -77.12 -21.18 -60.94
CA GLU A 1032 -78.11 -21.55 -61.95
C GLU A 1032 -78.41 -20.39 -62.90
N TYR A 1033 -78.55 -19.18 -62.38
CA TYR A 1033 -78.74 -18.00 -63.20
C TYR A 1033 -77.56 -17.73 -64.14
N SER A 1034 -76.33 -17.87 -63.66
CA SER A 1034 -75.13 -17.66 -64.48
C SER A 1034 -75.07 -18.63 -65.66
N ILE A 1035 -75.57 -19.87 -65.50
CA ILE A 1035 -75.68 -20.85 -66.60
C ILE A 1035 -76.68 -20.37 -67.64
N ILE A 1036 -77.80 -19.81 -67.20
CA ILE A 1036 -78.85 -19.29 -68.08
C ILE A 1036 -78.33 -18.10 -68.90
N ILE A 1037 -77.68 -17.12 -68.28
CA ILE A 1037 -77.08 -15.99 -69.00
C ILE A 1037 -76.03 -16.47 -70.01
N GLN A 1038 -75.12 -17.36 -69.61
CA GLN A 1038 -74.10 -17.88 -70.52
C GLN A 1038 -74.71 -18.53 -71.75
N LYS A 1039 -75.80 -19.29 -71.54
CA LYS A 1039 -76.55 -19.91 -72.62
C LYS A 1039 -77.18 -18.85 -73.53
N GLU A 1040 -77.86 -17.85 -72.98
CA GLU A 1040 -78.49 -16.77 -73.76
C GLU A 1040 -77.48 -15.97 -74.59
N ILE A 1041 -76.30 -15.67 -74.01
CA ILE A 1041 -75.20 -15.01 -74.71
C ILE A 1041 -74.71 -15.86 -75.89
N LYS A 1042 -74.42 -17.16 -75.63
CA LYS A 1042 -73.94 -18.08 -76.67
C LYS A 1042 -74.98 -18.28 -77.77
N ASP A 1043 -76.24 -18.52 -77.40
CA ASP A 1043 -77.34 -18.73 -78.35
C ASP A 1043 -77.56 -17.47 -79.21
N SER A 1044 -77.52 -16.28 -78.61
CA SER A 1044 -77.65 -15.01 -79.34
C SER A 1044 -76.47 -14.76 -80.27
N PHE A 1045 -75.24 -14.98 -79.81
CA PHE A 1045 -74.03 -14.84 -80.63
C PHE A 1045 -74.00 -15.83 -81.79
N HIS A 1046 -74.31 -17.10 -81.54
CA HIS A 1046 -74.38 -18.12 -82.59
C HIS A 1046 -75.49 -17.82 -83.61
N PHE A 1047 -76.66 -17.33 -83.15
CA PHE A 1047 -77.73 -16.92 -84.05
C PHE A 1047 -77.29 -15.79 -84.99
N ILE A 1048 -76.66 -14.74 -84.44
CA ILE A 1048 -76.15 -13.61 -85.23
C ILE A 1048 -75.09 -14.09 -86.24
N LYS A 1049 -74.17 -14.96 -85.81
CA LYS A 1049 -73.11 -15.51 -86.66
C LYS A 1049 -73.63 -16.38 -87.82
N ALA A 1050 -74.70 -17.13 -87.59
CA ALA A 1050 -75.29 -18.05 -88.57
C ALA A 1050 -76.33 -17.40 -89.50
N PHE A 1051 -76.59 -16.11 -89.36
CA PHE A 1051 -77.63 -15.42 -90.14
C PHE A 1051 -77.27 -15.38 -91.63
N GLN A 1052 -78.08 -16.04 -92.47
CA GLN A 1052 -77.87 -16.06 -93.93
C GLN A 1052 -79.03 -15.45 -94.72
N ASN A 1053 -80.29 -15.61 -94.26
CA ASN A 1053 -81.49 -15.01 -94.85
C ASN A 1053 -82.64 -15.18 -93.83
N GLY A 1054 -83.16 -14.09 -93.26
CA GLY A 1054 -84.17 -14.14 -92.19
C GLY A 1054 -84.76 -12.77 -91.85
N ASP A 1055 -85.60 -12.73 -90.81
CA ASP A 1055 -86.20 -11.47 -90.34
C ASP A 1055 -85.10 -10.54 -89.81
N LYS A 1056 -84.99 -9.36 -90.44
CA LYS A 1056 -84.02 -8.33 -90.03
C LYS A 1056 -84.27 -7.88 -88.60
N GLN A 1057 -85.51 -7.88 -88.11
CA GLN A 1057 -85.79 -7.48 -86.72
C GLN A 1057 -85.25 -8.49 -85.72
N GLU A 1058 -85.24 -9.77 -86.06
CA GLU A 1058 -84.80 -10.84 -85.16
C GLU A 1058 -83.29 -10.78 -84.89
N ILE A 1059 -82.46 -10.49 -85.89
CA ILE A 1059 -81.01 -10.32 -85.69
C ILE A 1059 -80.68 -9.10 -84.80
N PHE A 1060 -81.38 -7.98 -84.97
CA PHE A 1060 -81.19 -6.81 -84.09
C PHE A 1060 -81.68 -7.09 -82.67
N HIS A 1061 -82.78 -7.82 -82.52
CA HIS A 1061 -83.27 -8.23 -81.20
C HIS A 1061 -82.25 -9.14 -80.49
N LYS A 1062 -81.68 -10.13 -81.20
CA LYS A 1062 -80.63 -10.99 -80.64
C LYS A 1062 -79.35 -10.23 -80.32
N ALA A 1063 -78.96 -9.25 -81.13
CA ALA A 1063 -77.81 -8.39 -80.84
C ALA A 1063 -78.05 -7.50 -79.63
N THR A 1064 -79.26 -6.96 -79.47
CA THR A 1064 -79.66 -6.18 -78.29
C THR A 1064 -79.65 -7.05 -77.04
N LEU A 1065 -80.23 -8.25 -77.10
CA LEU A 1065 -80.20 -9.21 -75.99
C LEU A 1065 -78.77 -9.59 -75.61
N LEU A 1066 -77.90 -9.82 -76.61
CA LEU A 1066 -76.48 -10.08 -76.39
C LEU A 1066 -75.81 -8.91 -75.67
N PHE A 1067 -76.06 -7.67 -76.10
CA PHE A 1067 -75.55 -6.47 -75.45
C PHE A 1067 -76.03 -6.34 -74.00
N GLU A 1068 -77.33 -6.47 -73.75
CA GLU A 1068 -77.92 -6.38 -72.41
C GLU A 1068 -77.30 -7.39 -71.45
N ARG A 1069 -77.08 -8.64 -71.90
CA ARG A 1069 -76.44 -9.68 -71.09
C ARG A 1069 -74.95 -9.45 -70.87
N LEU A 1070 -74.24 -8.86 -71.83
CA LEU A 1070 -72.82 -8.51 -71.67
C LEU A 1070 -72.64 -7.30 -70.74
N GLU A 1071 -73.51 -6.31 -70.83
CA GLU A 1071 -73.55 -5.17 -69.89
C GLU A 1071 -73.86 -5.66 -68.47
N GLU A 1072 -74.83 -6.58 -68.32
CA GLU A 1072 -75.15 -7.22 -67.04
C GLU A 1072 -73.93 -7.94 -66.44
N ILE A 1073 -73.18 -8.72 -67.24
CA ILE A 1073 -71.94 -9.36 -66.77
C ILE A 1073 -70.87 -8.33 -66.42
N SER A 1074 -70.76 -7.24 -67.19
CA SER A 1074 -69.81 -6.17 -66.85
C SER A 1074 -70.16 -5.54 -65.50
N ASP A 1075 -71.43 -5.24 -65.27
CA ASP A 1075 -71.92 -4.67 -64.02
C ASP A 1075 -71.66 -5.61 -62.83
N ILE A 1076 -71.84 -6.93 -62.99
CA ILE A 1076 -71.47 -7.92 -61.96
C ILE A 1076 -69.96 -7.89 -61.68
N THR A 1077 -69.15 -7.88 -62.74
CA THR A 1077 -67.70 -7.90 -62.62
C THR A 1077 -67.17 -6.66 -61.90
N ASP A 1078 -67.76 -5.50 -62.16
CA ASP A 1078 -67.25 -4.21 -61.69
C ASP A 1078 -67.82 -3.81 -60.32
N LYS A 1079 -69.10 -4.14 -60.02
CA LYS A 1079 -69.81 -3.62 -58.83
C LYS A 1079 -70.12 -4.67 -57.75
N TYR A 1080 -70.15 -5.96 -58.09
CA TYR A 1080 -70.65 -7.01 -57.19
C TYR A 1080 -69.66 -8.17 -57.04
N PRO A 1081 -68.53 -7.94 -56.33
CA PRO A 1081 -67.42 -8.90 -56.26
C PRO A 1081 -67.80 -10.22 -55.56
N ILE A 1082 -68.69 -10.21 -54.57
CA ILE A 1082 -69.09 -11.44 -53.89
C ILE A 1082 -70.01 -12.27 -54.78
N VAL A 1083 -70.91 -11.63 -55.52
CA VAL A 1083 -71.73 -12.30 -56.56
C VAL A 1083 -70.84 -12.89 -57.65
N LEU A 1084 -69.85 -12.14 -58.15
CA LEU A 1084 -68.87 -12.59 -59.15
C LEU A 1084 -68.18 -13.90 -58.71
N GLU A 1085 -67.81 -14.01 -57.44
CA GLU A 1085 -67.19 -15.22 -56.91
C GLU A 1085 -68.08 -16.47 -56.99
N GLN A 1086 -69.41 -16.30 -57.00
CA GLN A 1086 -70.38 -17.39 -57.03
C GLN A 1086 -70.85 -17.76 -58.45
N LEU A 1087 -70.43 -17.03 -59.49
CA LEU A 1087 -70.78 -17.38 -60.88
C LEU A 1087 -70.14 -18.71 -61.30
N HIS A 1088 -70.82 -19.45 -62.18
CA HIS A 1088 -70.32 -20.74 -62.66
C HIS A 1088 -69.01 -20.62 -63.46
N SER A 1089 -68.88 -19.58 -64.29
CA SER A 1089 -67.63 -19.20 -64.94
C SER A 1089 -67.29 -17.77 -64.58
N LYS A 1090 -66.08 -17.55 -64.08
CA LYS A 1090 -65.55 -16.21 -63.77
C LYS A 1090 -64.98 -15.50 -64.99
N ARG A 1091 -64.89 -16.20 -66.13
CA ARG A 1091 -64.24 -15.73 -67.36
C ARG A 1091 -65.20 -15.44 -68.51
N ILE A 1092 -66.51 -15.36 -68.23
CA ILE A 1092 -67.53 -15.22 -69.28
C ILE A 1092 -67.30 -13.92 -70.07
N LYS A 1093 -66.96 -12.83 -69.38
CA LYS A 1093 -66.67 -11.53 -70.00
C LYS A 1093 -65.52 -11.65 -71.01
N GLU A 1094 -64.41 -12.26 -70.60
CA GLU A 1094 -63.21 -12.42 -71.43
C GLU A 1094 -63.39 -13.44 -72.56
N GLU A 1095 -64.12 -14.53 -72.30
CA GLU A 1095 -64.44 -15.54 -73.32
C GLU A 1095 -65.33 -14.94 -74.41
N CYS A 1096 -66.40 -14.23 -74.04
CA CYS A 1096 -67.30 -13.60 -74.99
C CYS A 1096 -66.63 -12.45 -75.76
N LYS A 1097 -65.81 -11.62 -75.08
CA LYS A 1097 -65.04 -10.56 -75.76
C LYS A 1097 -64.12 -11.15 -76.83
N ARG A 1098 -63.38 -12.22 -76.50
CA ARG A 1098 -62.47 -12.90 -77.42
C ARG A 1098 -63.20 -13.50 -78.63
N ASP A 1099 -64.35 -14.15 -78.39
CA ASP A 1099 -65.14 -14.75 -79.46
C ASP A 1099 -65.74 -13.68 -80.39
N LEU A 1100 -66.20 -12.55 -79.84
CA LEU A 1100 -66.69 -11.39 -80.59
C LEU A 1100 -65.59 -10.72 -81.42
N GLU A 1101 -64.44 -10.41 -80.82
CA GLU A 1101 -63.29 -9.80 -81.52
C GLU A 1101 -62.83 -10.65 -82.70
N LYS A 1102 -62.66 -11.96 -82.48
CA LYS A 1102 -62.29 -12.90 -83.53
C LYS A 1102 -63.31 -12.93 -84.66
N TYR A 1103 -64.60 -12.95 -84.32
CA TYR A 1103 -65.64 -12.98 -85.35
C TYR A 1103 -65.76 -11.67 -86.13
N LEU A 1104 -65.54 -10.53 -85.49
CA LEU A 1104 -65.51 -9.23 -86.18
C LEU A 1104 -64.35 -9.15 -87.18
N GLU A 1105 -63.19 -9.71 -86.84
CA GLU A 1105 -62.04 -9.83 -87.75
C GLU A 1105 -62.38 -10.73 -88.95
N ASP A 1106 -62.94 -11.93 -88.69
CA ASP A 1106 -63.39 -12.86 -89.74
C ASP A 1106 -64.44 -12.19 -90.65
N LEU A 1107 -65.42 -11.48 -90.07
CA LEU A 1107 -66.50 -10.80 -90.79
C LEU A 1107 -65.97 -9.65 -91.67
N SER A 1108 -64.99 -8.89 -91.19
CA SER A 1108 -64.33 -7.84 -91.97
C SER A 1108 -63.59 -8.41 -93.19
N GLY A 1109 -62.92 -9.56 -93.00
CA GLY A 1109 -62.28 -10.30 -94.09
C GLY A 1109 -63.30 -10.80 -95.13
N GLU A 1110 -64.40 -11.42 -94.67
CA GLU A 1110 -65.49 -11.89 -95.52
C GLU A 1110 -66.15 -10.75 -96.31
N LEU A 1111 -66.41 -9.60 -95.69
CA LEU A 1111 -66.97 -8.43 -96.36
C LEU A 1111 -66.04 -7.91 -97.47
N THR A 1112 -64.74 -7.86 -97.21
CA THR A 1112 -63.75 -7.43 -98.22
C THR A 1112 -63.72 -8.39 -99.42
N PHE A 1113 -63.75 -9.70 -99.15
CA PHE A 1113 -63.80 -10.75 -100.17
C PHE A 1113 -65.10 -10.71 -101.00
N LEU A 1114 -66.26 -10.61 -100.35
CA LEU A 1114 -67.55 -10.56 -101.04
C LEU A 1114 -67.72 -9.30 -101.89
N ASN A 1115 -67.11 -8.17 -101.48
CA ASN A 1115 -67.07 -6.96 -102.28
C ASN A 1115 -66.22 -7.13 -103.55
N SER A 1116 -65.12 -7.90 -103.51
CA SER A 1116 -64.31 -8.21 -104.71
C SER A 1116 -64.98 -9.19 -105.68
N GLU A 1117 -65.83 -10.08 -105.18
CA GLU A 1117 -66.56 -11.07 -106.00
C GLU A 1117 -67.90 -10.54 -106.56
N GLU A 1118 -68.22 -9.26 -106.32
CA GLU A 1118 -69.49 -8.60 -106.72
C GLU A 1118 -70.78 -9.33 -106.26
N ASN A 1119 -70.69 -10.17 -105.22
CA ASN A 1119 -71.84 -10.90 -104.66
C ASN A 1119 -72.67 -10.01 -103.73
N THR A 1120 -73.51 -9.17 -104.32
CA THR A 1120 -74.28 -8.13 -103.63
C THR A 1120 -75.25 -8.66 -102.55
N GLU A 1121 -75.87 -9.82 -102.75
CA GLU A 1121 -76.81 -10.41 -101.77
C GLU A 1121 -76.09 -10.90 -100.51
N ALA A 1122 -75.03 -11.70 -100.69
CA ALA A 1122 -74.22 -12.18 -99.57
C ALA A 1122 -73.54 -11.03 -98.83
N PHE A 1123 -73.06 -10.02 -99.56
CA PHE A 1123 -72.50 -8.81 -98.99
C PHE A 1123 -73.53 -8.04 -98.14
N HIS A 1124 -74.75 -7.86 -98.63
CA HIS A 1124 -75.82 -7.20 -97.88
C HIS A 1124 -76.15 -7.91 -96.55
N ASN A 1125 -76.21 -9.25 -96.57
CA ASN A 1125 -76.49 -10.04 -95.37
C ASN A 1125 -75.36 -9.95 -94.32
N LYS A 1126 -74.10 -9.96 -94.76
CA LYS A 1126 -72.94 -9.75 -93.88
C LYS A 1126 -72.89 -8.31 -93.34
N LEU A 1127 -73.31 -7.32 -94.14
CA LEU A 1127 -73.43 -5.94 -93.69
C LEU A 1127 -74.53 -5.77 -92.62
N LEU A 1128 -75.64 -6.52 -92.73
CA LEU A 1128 -76.68 -6.57 -91.70
C LEU A 1128 -76.16 -7.17 -90.39
N ILE A 1129 -75.35 -8.24 -90.46
CA ILE A 1129 -74.67 -8.80 -89.27
C ILE A 1129 -73.75 -7.76 -88.65
N ALA A 1130 -72.89 -7.11 -89.44
CA ALA A 1130 -71.98 -6.08 -88.94
C ALA A 1130 -72.75 -4.92 -88.27
N LYS A 1131 -73.85 -4.48 -88.89
CA LYS A 1131 -74.72 -3.45 -88.33
C LYS A 1131 -75.39 -3.90 -87.03
N ALA A 1132 -75.85 -5.15 -86.95
CA ALA A 1132 -76.41 -5.69 -85.72
C ALA A 1132 -75.36 -5.76 -84.61
N LEU A 1133 -74.16 -6.28 -84.91
CA LEU A 1133 -73.05 -6.37 -83.96
C LEU A 1133 -72.50 -5.01 -83.52
N SER A 1134 -72.69 -3.94 -84.29
CA SER A 1134 -72.31 -2.58 -83.85
C SER A 1134 -73.01 -2.13 -82.57
N THR A 1135 -74.14 -2.75 -82.21
CA THR A 1135 -74.81 -2.52 -80.92
C THR A 1135 -73.96 -3.00 -79.73
N VAL A 1136 -73.04 -3.93 -79.97
CA VAL A 1136 -72.13 -4.51 -78.96
C VAL A 1136 -70.76 -3.83 -78.97
N ASP A 1137 -70.50 -2.89 -79.89
CA ASP A 1137 -69.23 -2.14 -79.97
C ASP A 1137 -68.80 -1.49 -78.64
N PRO A 1138 -69.70 -0.90 -77.82
CA PRO A 1138 -69.30 -0.33 -76.53
C PRO A 1138 -68.67 -1.34 -75.56
N PHE A 1139 -68.95 -2.64 -75.72
CA PHE A 1139 -68.38 -3.69 -74.87
C PHE A 1139 -67.02 -4.20 -75.39
N VAL A 1140 -66.79 -4.13 -76.71
CA VAL A 1140 -65.55 -4.59 -77.35
C VAL A 1140 -64.43 -3.54 -77.19
N ARG A 1141 -64.76 -2.24 -77.26
CA ARG A 1141 -63.84 -1.15 -76.93
C ARG A 1141 -63.45 -1.19 -75.46
#